data_AF-A0A3A4PIL9-F1
#
_entry.id   AF-A0A3A4PIL9-F1
#
_cell.length_a   1.000
_cell.length_b   1.000
_cell.length_c   1.000
_cell.angle_alpha   90.00
_cell.angle_beta   90.00
_cell.angle_gamma   90.00
#
_symmetry.space_group_name_H-M   'P 1'
#
loop_
_entity.id
_entity.type
_entity.pdbx_description
1 polymer ?
#
loop_
_entity_poly.entity_id
_entity_poly.type
_entity_poly.pdbx_seq_one_letter_code
_entity_poly.pdbx_strand_id
1 'polypeptide(L)'
;MQKLFSYGIVALVFISLITGPAYSQNATRETTIGALLPLTGSWQSLGEGPQKALEMAMEHINAYLAPQGSAIDLVIKDTQSDPSTALRELQNLHQQGIRIIIGPMTSDEAQAVLPYANENNLALISPSSTAPSLALPDHLFRISPNDLNQSLAIAVLMSVQGISFALPVYVDDAYGQNLESEFHDLFTKYGLTSLPGIAFPAATTDFPTVIQQMQTALQGKPLFTCGVFFIGNDQHILNLIRQIPESSVLANLRWYVSESVTGNNSILTDATAAYFAVRTRLSGFSLNIVEIPFYIHSQRFLQIVEESVGKAVTPFVLQTYDSLWLSSLIGEQGVDTHFIEYMFNIIFTSWDFLGLSGYTFLDFKGDNAEVVYDLLRVTETSGIYTWQYAGYYANSPYMSNPELGLLSSHTIPAIPSGVTVPIGALLPLTGSFSNEGKKAEIALNLAVAHVNHFFEQKGYGIQFRLVVEDTQTDPNIALQKIEALHAQNIKVVIGPMTSAEVLAVEEFIQHNQISLISPSSTAVSLAKKDTIMRLTASDANQAKAIVALMQEYGITNVAVIHREDSYGNDFAAAFQAAFADSLFFKQQYSTEQTDFSSLLRALEQSLPSAVRKTTAVLVIGFDEVVTLFSQIPANSPLLEVKWYGTDGVAGNPALLTNPIAVTNANLARLTCSSPSWQAYGIFAVQRELLNYELAKATGESPYPLSYYQSNSYDALWIAAMAYREAGVEAGPKLLWDKLERQADISYGTQGYLSVDDNGDRWLAAYQFDRIDARNGAYAWNTMAYYRQTKQGSGVRLLHEISSAASHWELYH
;
A
#
# COMPACT_ATOMS: atom_id res chain seq x y z
N MET A 1 -45.17 61.34 -66.80
CA MET A 1 -43.82 61.74 -66.36
C MET A 1 -43.64 61.31 -64.91
N GLN A 2 -42.51 60.65 -64.63
CA GLN A 2 -41.81 60.54 -63.33
C GLN A 2 -42.37 59.64 -62.20
N LYS A 3 -41.64 58.51 -62.04
CA LYS A 3 -41.01 57.92 -60.83
C LYS A 3 -41.53 58.35 -59.44
N LEU A 4 -41.69 57.39 -58.52
CA LEU A 4 -40.73 57.14 -57.42
C LEU A 4 -41.14 55.96 -56.52
N PHE A 5 -40.09 55.34 -55.96
CA PHE A 5 -40.03 54.20 -55.05
C PHE A 5 -40.86 54.36 -53.77
N SER A 6 -41.55 53.30 -53.33
CA SER A 6 -41.56 52.83 -51.93
C SER A 6 -42.28 51.46 -51.83
N TYR A 7 -41.54 50.40 -51.49
CA TYR A 7 -42.12 49.10 -51.11
C TYR A 7 -42.26 49.04 -49.59
N GLY A 8 -43.49 48.87 -49.10
CA GLY A 8 -43.78 48.51 -47.72
C GLY A 8 -43.92 47.00 -47.58
N ILE A 9 -43.14 46.39 -46.68
CA ILE A 9 -43.35 45.01 -46.21
C ILE A 9 -43.27 45.02 -44.68
N VAL A 10 -44.27 44.38 -44.09
CA VAL A 10 -44.56 44.16 -42.67
C VAL A 10 -43.40 43.44 -41.97
N ALA A 11 -42.94 43.98 -40.84
CA ALA A 11 -41.95 43.35 -39.97
C ALA A 11 -42.63 42.33 -39.02
N LEU A 12 -42.36 41.04 -39.24
CA LEU A 12 -42.61 39.94 -38.30
C LEU A 12 -41.31 39.66 -37.54
N VAL A 13 -41.35 39.81 -36.21
CA VAL A 13 -40.23 39.55 -35.29
C VAL A 13 -39.99 38.04 -35.22
N PHE A 14 -38.85 37.58 -35.74
CA PHE A 14 -38.32 36.23 -35.53
C PHE A 14 -37.58 36.18 -34.18
N ILE A 15 -38.11 35.42 -33.22
CA ILE A 15 -37.36 34.94 -32.07
C ILE A 15 -36.62 33.68 -32.53
N SER A 16 -35.32 33.79 -32.80
CA SER A 16 -34.46 32.62 -32.99
C SER A 16 -34.13 32.04 -31.61
N LEU A 17 -34.75 30.91 -31.26
CA LEU A 17 -34.20 30.02 -30.23
C LEU A 17 -32.84 29.52 -30.75
N ILE A 18 -31.76 30.03 -30.18
CA ILE A 18 -30.45 29.37 -30.25
C ILE A 18 -30.53 28.20 -29.26
N THR A 19 -30.94 27.03 -29.75
CA THR A 19 -30.66 25.77 -29.05
C THR A 19 -29.15 25.56 -29.14
N GLY A 20 -28.43 25.87 -28.05
CA GLY A 20 -27.04 25.44 -27.91
C GLY A 20 -26.93 23.92 -28.03
N PRO A 21 -25.79 23.37 -28.47
CA PRO A 21 -25.61 21.93 -28.51
C PRO A 21 -25.87 21.38 -27.11
N ALA A 22 -26.79 20.41 -27.03
CA ALA A 22 -26.95 19.58 -25.85
C ALA A 22 -25.58 18.96 -25.55
N TYR A 23 -25.00 19.32 -24.42
CA TYR A 23 -23.77 18.70 -23.93
C TYR A 23 -24.03 17.21 -23.76
N SER A 24 -23.36 16.38 -24.56
CA SER A 24 -23.22 14.96 -24.27
C SER A 24 -22.56 14.86 -22.90
N GLN A 25 -23.21 14.22 -21.93
CA GLN A 25 -22.48 13.60 -20.83
C GLN A 25 -21.39 12.74 -21.48
N ASN A 26 -20.12 12.94 -21.12
CA ASN A 26 -19.06 12.04 -21.55
C ASN A 26 -19.47 10.65 -21.05
N ALA A 27 -19.70 9.71 -21.98
CA ALA A 27 -19.98 8.33 -21.62
C ALA A 27 -18.81 7.79 -20.79
N THR A 28 -19.13 7.12 -19.68
CA THR A 28 -18.12 6.43 -18.86
C THR A 28 -17.30 5.51 -19.76
N ARG A 29 -15.97 5.61 -19.67
CA ARG A 29 -15.10 4.67 -20.38
C ARG A 29 -15.10 3.35 -19.61
N GLU A 30 -15.78 2.35 -20.14
CA GLU A 30 -15.81 0.99 -19.59
C GLU A 30 -14.76 0.11 -20.27
N THR A 31 -13.94 -0.57 -19.47
CA THR A 31 -12.94 -1.56 -19.91
C THR A 31 -13.33 -2.93 -19.35
N THR A 32 -13.36 -3.96 -20.20
CA THR A 32 -13.78 -5.32 -19.77
C THR A 32 -12.57 -6.22 -19.65
N ILE A 33 -12.37 -6.78 -18.46
CA ILE A 33 -11.25 -7.67 -18.17
C ILE A 33 -11.77 -9.10 -17.99
N GLY A 34 -11.10 -10.06 -18.64
CA GLY A 34 -11.43 -11.48 -18.52
C GLY A 34 -10.70 -12.12 -17.36
N ALA A 35 -11.23 -13.21 -16.80
CA ALA A 35 -10.50 -14.03 -15.85
C ALA A 35 -10.68 -15.52 -16.13
N LEU A 36 -9.59 -16.28 -16.02
CA LEU A 36 -9.55 -17.73 -16.14
C LEU A 36 -9.21 -18.33 -14.78
N LEU A 37 -10.22 -18.84 -14.05
CA LEU A 37 -10.07 -19.40 -12.71
C LEU A 37 -10.50 -20.87 -12.69
N PRO A 38 -9.80 -21.76 -11.98
CA PRO A 38 -10.23 -23.14 -11.78
C PRO A 38 -11.31 -23.16 -10.68
N LEU A 39 -12.56 -22.86 -11.00
CA LEU A 39 -13.67 -22.87 -10.03
C LEU A 39 -14.13 -24.29 -9.70
N THR A 40 -13.78 -25.25 -10.56
CA THR A 40 -13.92 -26.69 -10.34
C THR A 40 -12.63 -27.44 -10.71
N GLY A 41 -12.55 -28.73 -10.38
CA GLY A 41 -11.41 -29.60 -10.68
C GLY A 41 -10.38 -29.72 -9.54
N SER A 42 -9.24 -30.35 -9.83
CA SER A 42 -8.21 -30.68 -8.82
C SER A 42 -7.55 -29.47 -8.16
N TRP A 43 -7.62 -28.29 -8.78
CA TRP A 43 -7.03 -27.05 -8.29
C TRP A 43 -8.09 -26.00 -7.88
N GLN A 44 -9.29 -26.44 -7.50
CA GLN A 44 -10.40 -25.55 -7.08
C GLN A 44 -10.03 -24.56 -5.96
N SER A 45 -9.07 -24.91 -5.09
CA SER A 45 -8.55 -24.00 -4.05
C SER A 45 -7.92 -22.72 -4.61
N LEU A 46 -7.50 -22.72 -5.88
CA LEU A 46 -7.02 -21.56 -6.63
C LEU A 46 -8.14 -20.80 -7.37
N GLY A 47 -9.40 -21.18 -7.19
CA GLY A 47 -10.54 -20.54 -7.85
C GLY A 47 -11.39 -19.67 -6.93
N GLU A 48 -11.91 -20.23 -5.83
CA GLU A 48 -12.96 -19.58 -5.03
C GLU A 48 -12.49 -18.31 -4.30
N GLY A 49 -11.37 -18.38 -3.58
CA GLY A 49 -10.77 -17.20 -2.92
C GLY A 49 -10.37 -16.11 -3.93
N PRO A 50 -9.63 -16.46 -4.98
CA PRO A 50 -9.29 -15.55 -6.08
C PRO A 50 -10.49 -14.92 -6.78
N GLN A 51 -11.59 -15.66 -7.00
CA GLN A 51 -12.84 -15.09 -7.52
C GLN A 51 -13.35 -13.97 -6.61
N LYS A 52 -13.44 -14.26 -5.31
CA LYS A 52 -13.91 -13.26 -4.35
C LYS A 52 -12.98 -12.04 -4.29
N ALA A 53 -11.67 -12.27 -4.44
CA ALA A 53 -10.67 -11.21 -4.52
C ALA A 53 -10.89 -10.30 -5.72
N LEU A 54 -11.17 -10.84 -6.91
CA LEU A 54 -11.48 -10.07 -8.11
C LEU A 54 -12.75 -9.24 -7.96
N GLU A 55 -13.81 -9.81 -7.39
CA GLU A 55 -15.06 -9.09 -7.13
C GLU A 55 -14.82 -7.87 -6.23
N MET A 56 -14.07 -8.04 -5.14
CA MET A 56 -13.72 -6.94 -4.23
C MET A 56 -12.77 -5.93 -4.87
N ALA A 57 -11.77 -6.40 -5.63
CA ALA A 57 -10.86 -5.54 -6.37
C ALA A 57 -11.62 -4.65 -7.36
N MET A 58 -12.58 -5.20 -8.11
CA MET A 58 -13.41 -4.45 -9.04
C MET A 58 -14.20 -3.34 -8.34
N GLU A 59 -14.79 -3.62 -7.17
CA GLU A 59 -15.48 -2.60 -6.37
C GLU A 59 -14.53 -1.46 -5.96
N HIS A 60 -13.33 -1.79 -5.46
CA HIS A 60 -12.35 -0.80 -5.01
C HIS A 60 -11.79 0.02 -6.18
N ILE A 61 -11.48 -0.63 -7.31
CA ILE A 61 -10.99 0.02 -8.54
C ILE A 61 -12.06 0.93 -9.11
N ASN A 62 -13.32 0.50 -9.18
CA ASN A 62 -14.41 1.33 -9.68
C ASN A 62 -14.67 2.55 -8.79
N ALA A 63 -14.50 2.42 -7.47
CA ALA A 63 -14.54 3.57 -6.57
C ALA A 63 -13.40 4.57 -6.87
N TYR A 64 -12.19 4.08 -7.17
CA TYR A 64 -11.04 4.90 -7.56
C TYR A 64 -11.19 5.56 -8.95
N LEU A 65 -11.76 4.85 -9.92
CA LEU A 65 -11.93 5.32 -11.30
C LEU A 65 -13.15 6.22 -11.51
N ALA A 66 -14.18 6.13 -10.65
CA ALA A 66 -15.42 6.90 -10.82
C ALA A 66 -15.21 8.42 -10.91
N PRO A 67 -14.39 9.08 -10.06
CA PRO A 67 -14.09 10.51 -10.21
C PRO A 67 -13.38 10.86 -11.52
N GLN A 68 -12.75 9.89 -12.17
CA GLN A 68 -12.03 10.02 -13.43
C GLN A 68 -12.93 9.75 -14.66
N GLY A 69 -14.19 9.37 -14.45
CA GLY A 69 -15.14 9.04 -15.52
C GLY A 69 -14.85 7.71 -16.23
N SER A 70 -14.18 6.78 -15.54
CA SER A 70 -13.88 5.43 -16.05
C SER A 70 -14.45 4.36 -15.11
N ALA A 71 -14.63 3.15 -15.63
CA ALA A 71 -15.00 1.96 -14.86
C ALA A 71 -14.45 0.69 -15.54
N ILE A 72 -14.40 -0.39 -14.79
CA ILE A 72 -14.09 -1.73 -15.27
C ILE A 72 -15.24 -2.70 -15.00
N ASP A 73 -15.32 -3.73 -15.83
CA ASP A 73 -16.19 -4.90 -15.65
C ASP A 73 -15.37 -6.21 -15.78
N LEU A 74 -15.89 -7.30 -15.23
CA LEU A 74 -15.23 -8.60 -15.16
C LEU A 74 -16.04 -9.72 -15.81
N VAL A 75 -15.39 -10.51 -16.65
CA VAL A 75 -15.94 -11.76 -17.19
C VAL A 75 -15.11 -12.95 -16.73
N ILE A 76 -15.60 -13.67 -15.72
CA ILE A 76 -14.92 -14.82 -15.11
C ILE A 76 -15.37 -16.13 -15.77
N LYS A 77 -14.41 -17.00 -16.10
CA LYS A 77 -14.63 -18.32 -16.70
C LYS A 77 -14.00 -19.43 -15.87
N ASP A 78 -14.76 -20.52 -15.67
CA ASP A 78 -14.27 -21.73 -15.01
C ASP A 78 -13.41 -22.55 -15.97
N THR A 79 -12.14 -22.74 -15.62
CA THR A 79 -11.20 -23.57 -16.39
C THR A 79 -11.26 -25.05 -16.04
N GLN A 80 -11.96 -25.42 -14.96
CA GLN A 80 -12.09 -26.79 -14.47
C GLN A 80 -10.74 -27.45 -14.11
N SER A 81 -9.70 -26.66 -13.88
CA SER A 81 -8.31 -27.13 -13.76
C SER A 81 -7.84 -27.92 -15.01
N ASP A 82 -8.44 -27.67 -16.17
CA ASP A 82 -8.20 -28.43 -17.41
C ASP A 82 -7.62 -27.52 -18.50
N PRO A 83 -6.41 -27.81 -19.02
CA PRO A 83 -5.75 -26.96 -20.01
C PRO A 83 -6.54 -26.78 -21.31
N SER A 84 -7.29 -27.79 -21.75
CA SER A 84 -8.10 -27.71 -22.97
C SER A 84 -9.31 -26.80 -22.81
N THR A 85 -9.91 -26.81 -21.62
CA THR A 85 -11.01 -25.93 -21.23
C THR A 85 -10.53 -24.51 -21.03
N ALA A 86 -9.37 -24.29 -20.39
CA ALA A 86 -8.76 -22.96 -20.28
C ALA A 86 -8.53 -22.31 -21.66
N LEU A 87 -8.02 -23.07 -22.64
CA LEU A 87 -7.84 -22.57 -24.01
C LEU A 87 -9.16 -22.22 -24.69
N ARG A 88 -10.18 -23.07 -24.54
CA ARG A 88 -11.52 -22.80 -25.09
C ARG A 88 -12.14 -21.54 -24.48
N GLU A 89 -12.03 -21.35 -23.17
CA GLU A 89 -12.59 -20.18 -22.51
C GLU A 89 -11.77 -18.91 -22.81
N LEU A 90 -10.45 -18.99 -22.99
CA LEU A 90 -9.64 -17.88 -23.51
C LEU A 90 -10.14 -17.44 -24.90
N GLN A 91 -10.36 -18.40 -25.80
CA GLN A 91 -10.91 -18.12 -27.12
C GLN A 91 -12.31 -17.49 -27.04
N ASN A 92 -13.14 -17.90 -26.08
CA ASN A 92 -14.45 -17.32 -25.84
C ASN A 92 -14.38 -15.87 -25.33
N LEU A 93 -13.43 -15.56 -24.44
CA LEU A 93 -13.18 -14.19 -23.99
C LEU A 93 -12.66 -13.32 -25.15
N HIS A 94 -11.72 -13.84 -25.93
CA HIS A 94 -11.18 -13.13 -27.10
C HIS A 94 -12.27 -12.79 -28.13
N GLN A 95 -13.20 -13.72 -28.41
CA GLN A 95 -14.35 -13.51 -29.30
C GLN A 95 -15.30 -12.40 -28.81
N GLN A 96 -15.33 -12.12 -27.51
CA GLN A 96 -16.10 -11.02 -26.92
C GLN A 96 -15.37 -9.67 -27.01
N GLY A 97 -14.16 -9.63 -27.58
CA GLY A 97 -13.36 -8.41 -27.67
C GLY A 97 -12.41 -8.21 -26.49
N ILE A 98 -12.40 -9.12 -25.51
CA ILE A 98 -11.57 -8.99 -24.31
C ILE A 98 -10.11 -9.34 -24.67
N ARG A 99 -9.16 -8.51 -24.19
CA ARG A 99 -7.72 -8.64 -24.49
C ARG A 99 -6.84 -8.82 -23.27
N ILE A 100 -7.32 -8.41 -22.11
CA ILE A 100 -6.61 -8.47 -20.83
C ILE A 100 -7.24 -9.58 -20.02
N ILE A 101 -6.44 -10.57 -19.65
CA ILE A 101 -6.92 -11.78 -18.98
C ILE A 101 -6.15 -11.95 -17.67
N ILE A 102 -6.87 -11.94 -16.55
CA ILE A 102 -6.32 -12.37 -15.27
C ILE A 102 -6.33 -13.90 -15.22
N GLY A 103 -5.19 -14.49 -14.86
CA GLY A 103 -4.96 -15.92 -15.00
C GLY A 103 -4.35 -16.29 -16.36
N PRO A 104 -4.22 -17.58 -16.67
CA PRO A 104 -4.72 -18.72 -15.87
C PRO A 104 -3.96 -18.91 -14.56
N MET A 105 -4.53 -19.72 -13.65
CA MET A 105 -4.00 -19.88 -12.29
C MET A 105 -2.98 -21.02 -12.16
N THR A 106 -2.94 -21.97 -13.08
CA THR A 106 -1.98 -23.09 -13.05
C THR A 106 -0.95 -22.99 -14.17
N SER A 107 0.23 -23.57 -13.98
CA SER A 107 1.26 -23.60 -15.02
C SER A 107 0.90 -24.45 -16.23
N ASP A 108 0.15 -25.55 -16.05
CA ASP A 108 -0.36 -26.36 -17.18
C ASP A 108 -1.33 -25.56 -18.06
N GLU A 109 -2.26 -24.85 -17.44
CA GLU A 109 -3.19 -23.99 -18.17
C GLU A 109 -2.43 -22.84 -18.86
N ALA A 110 -1.49 -22.20 -18.17
CA ALA A 110 -0.65 -21.14 -18.74
C ALA A 110 0.08 -21.63 -19.99
N GLN A 111 0.74 -22.79 -19.90
CA GLN A 111 1.45 -23.40 -21.02
C GLN A 111 0.52 -23.71 -22.21
N ALA A 112 -0.71 -24.16 -21.96
CA ALA A 112 -1.65 -24.50 -23.01
C ALA A 112 -2.27 -23.28 -23.71
N VAL A 113 -2.49 -22.19 -22.99
CA VAL A 113 -3.14 -21.00 -23.55
C VAL A 113 -2.17 -20.00 -24.18
N LEU A 114 -0.90 -20.01 -23.73
CA LEU A 114 0.12 -19.06 -24.14
C LEU A 114 0.36 -18.98 -25.67
N PRO A 115 0.43 -20.10 -26.43
CA PRO A 115 0.59 -20.02 -27.89
C PRO A 115 -0.53 -19.20 -28.56
N TYR A 116 -1.77 -19.39 -28.12
CA TYR A 116 -2.92 -18.64 -28.65
C TYR A 116 -2.85 -17.16 -28.26
N ALA A 117 -2.48 -16.86 -27.01
CA ALA A 117 -2.31 -15.47 -26.55
C ALA A 117 -1.22 -14.72 -27.32
N ASN A 118 -0.09 -15.39 -27.59
CA ASN A 118 1.02 -14.86 -28.40
C ASN A 118 0.58 -14.54 -29.84
N GLU A 119 -0.17 -15.44 -30.47
CA GLU A 119 -0.65 -15.26 -31.84
C GLU A 119 -1.72 -14.15 -31.98
N ASN A 120 -2.45 -13.83 -30.91
CA ASN A 120 -3.62 -12.96 -30.95
C ASN A 120 -3.48 -11.67 -30.12
N ASN A 121 -2.26 -11.33 -29.67
CA ASN A 121 -2.00 -10.11 -28.86
C ASN A 121 -2.91 -10.02 -27.62
N LEU A 122 -3.02 -11.13 -26.88
CA LEU A 122 -3.72 -11.15 -25.58
C LEU A 122 -2.69 -11.07 -24.46
N ALA A 123 -2.90 -10.18 -23.49
CA ALA A 123 -2.06 -10.11 -22.30
C ALA A 123 -2.62 -11.05 -21.23
N LEU A 124 -1.80 -11.99 -20.77
CA LEU A 124 -2.12 -12.91 -19.69
C LEU A 124 -1.40 -12.44 -18.42
N ILE A 125 -2.14 -12.10 -17.37
CA ILE A 125 -1.59 -11.69 -16.08
C ILE A 125 -1.90 -12.79 -15.07
N SER A 126 -0.99 -13.77 -14.98
CA SER A 126 -1.15 -14.93 -14.10
C SER A 126 -0.78 -14.60 -12.66
N PRO A 127 -1.71 -14.77 -11.69
CA PRO A 127 -1.40 -14.56 -10.28
C PRO A 127 -0.55 -15.67 -9.66
N SER A 128 -0.55 -16.88 -10.22
CA SER A 128 -0.08 -18.09 -9.51
C SER A 128 0.57 -19.17 -10.38
N SER A 129 0.83 -18.92 -11.67
CA SER A 129 1.69 -19.82 -12.44
C SER A 129 3.16 -19.60 -12.06
N THR A 130 3.87 -20.65 -11.69
CA THR A 130 5.22 -20.55 -11.10
C THR A 130 6.28 -21.42 -11.80
N ALA A 131 5.89 -22.29 -12.75
CA ALA A 131 6.84 -23.18 -13.44
C ALA A 131 7.99 -22.40 -14.13
N PRO A 132 9.27 -22.69 -13.81
CA PRO A 132 10.41 -21.97 -14.36
C PRO A 132 10.55 -22.04 -15.88
N SER A 133 10.04 -23.09 -16.54
CA SER A 133 10.01 -23.19 -18.01
C SER A 133 9.17 -22.14 -18.72
N LEU A 134 8.27 -21.46 -18.00
CA LEU A 134 7.45 -20.36 -18.50
C LEU A 134 8.12 -18.98 -18.35
N ALA A 135 9.38 -18.93 -17.88
CA ALA A 135 10.13 -17.69 -17.69
C ALA A 135 10.74 -17.14 -19.00
N LEU A 136 9.89 -16.74 -19.92
CA LEU A 136 10.23 -16.35 -21.29
C LEU A 136 9.68 -14.96 -21.65
N PRO A 137 10.33 -14.19 -22.54
CA PRO A 137 9.83 -12.90 -23.00
C PRO A 137 8.66 -13.09 -23.99
N ASP A 138 7.46 -13.26 -23.44
CA ASP A 138 6.22 -13.50 -24.18
C ASP A 138 5.02 -12.77 -23.54
N HIS A 139 3.79 -13.12 -23.90
CA HIS A 139 2.60 -12.39 -23.45
C HIS A 139 2.09 -12.83 -22.05
N LEU A 140 2.85 -13.64 -21.33
CA LEU A 140 2.57 -14.07 -19.96
C LEU A 140 3.33 -13.22 -18.93
N PHE A 141 2.58 -12.46 -18.14
CA PHE A 141 3.08 -11.73 -16.99
C PHE A 141 2.73 -12.50 -15.72
N ARG A 142 3.72 -12.79 -14.88
CA ARG A 142 3.56 -13.62 -13.68
C ARG A 142 3.83 -12.78 -12.44
N ILE A 143 2.75 -12.50 -11.70
CA ILE A 143 2.80 -11.71 -10.46
C ILE A 143 3.45 -12.51 -9.33
N SER A 144 3.21 -13.82 -9.30
CA SER A 144 3.98 -14.71 -8.44
C SER A 144 5.37 -14.95 -9.02
N PRO A 145 6.42 -14.98 -8.18
CA PRO A 145 7.74 -15.41 -8.61
C PRO A 145 7.74 -16.85 -9.11
N ASN A 146 8.70 -17.18 -9.97
CA ASN A 146 8.89 -18.57 -10.38
C ASN A 146 9.55 -19.43 -9.27
N ASP A 147 9.32 -20.74 -9.37
CA ASP A 147 9.69 -21.73 -8.35
C ASP A 147 11.20 -21.99 -8.19
N LEU A 148 12.04 -21.39 -9.03
CA LEU A 148 13.50 -21.46 -8.87
C LEU A 148 13.91 -20.91 -7.50
N ASN A 149 13.29 -19.81 -7.08
CA ASN A 149 13.58 -19.19 -5.79
C ASN A 149 13.11 -20.05 -4.62
N GLN A 150 11.97 -20.72 -4.75
CA GLN A 150 11.49 -21.62 -3.69
C GLN A 150 12.38 -22.86 -3.58
N SER A 151 12.76 -23.45 -4.71
CA SER A 151 13.70 -24.57 -4.76
C SER A 151 14.99 -24.24 -4.03
N LEU A 152 15.53 -23.03 -4.28
CA LEU A 152 16.72 -22.53 -3.59
C LEU A 152 16.47 -22.33 -2.09
N ALA A 153 15.35 -21.72 -1.69
CA ALA A 153 15.00 -21.50 -0.30
C ALA A 153 14.90 -22.82 0.49
N ILE A 154 14.18 -23.82 -0.04
CA ILE A 154 14.04 -25.15 0.56
C ILE A 154 15.40 -25.86 0.60
N ALA A 155 16.20 -25.82 -0.47
CA ALA A 155 17.52 -26.43 -0.51
C ALA A 155 18.47 -25.84 0.55
N VAL A 156 18.51 -24.51 0.68
CA VAL A 156 19.32 -23.81 1.70
C VAL A 156 18.83 -24.18 3.11
N LEU A 157 17.51 -24.19 3.34
CA LEU A 157 16.94 -24.58 4.63
C LEU A 157 17.30 -26.01 5.01
N MET A 158 17.12 -26.96 4.09
CA MET A 158 17.45 -28.37 4.29
C MET A 158 18.94 -28.54 4.61
N SER A 159 19.81 -27.84 3.87
CA SER A 159 21.26 -27.83 4.10
C SER A 159 21.63 -27.34 5.51
N VAL A 160 21.13 -26.16 5.91
CA VAL A 160 21.37 -25.58 7.25
C VAL A 160 20.84 -26.47 8.37
N GLN A 161 19.79 -27.25 8.10
CA GLN A 161 19.21 -28.21 9.05
C GLN A 161 19.89 -29.58 9.07
N GLY A 162 20.97 -29.77 8.30
CA GLY A 162 21.76 -31.00 8.26
C GLY A 162 21.16 -32.13 7.42
N ILE A 163 20.27 -31.80 6.48
CA ILE A 163 19.71 -32.77 5.54
C ILE A 163 20.66 -32.95 4.36
N SER A 164 21.12 -34.19 4.16
CA SER A 164 22.02 -34.57 3.06
C SER A 164 21.33 -35.40 1.99
N PHE A 165 20.19 -36.00 2.30
CA PHE A 165 19.36 -36.77 1.37
C PHE A 165 17.94 -36.19 1.36
N ALA A 166 17.51 -35.63 0.23
CA ALA A 166 16.14 -35.17 0.04
C ALA A 166 15.35 -36.20 -0.77
N LEU A 167 14.10 -36.49 -0.38
CA LEU A 167 13.17 -37.30 -1.15
C LEU A 167 12.04 -36.41 -1.66
N PRO A 168 12.06 -36.01 -2.94
CA PRO A 168 10.94 -35.32 -3.56
C PRO A 168 9.75 -36.27 -3.77
N VAL A 169 8.55 -35.81 -3.45
CA VAL A 169 7.27 -36.47 -3.76
C VAL A 169 6.37 -35.42 -4.39
N TYR A 170 6.03 -35.57 -5.67
CA TYR A 170 5.47 -34.47 -6.46
C TYR A 170 4.28 -34.88 -7.32
N VAL A 171 3.38 -33.92 -7.53
CA VAL A 171 2.27 -34.08 -8.48
C VAL A 171 2.78 -34.11 -9.92
N ASP A 172 2.27 -35.03 -10.73
CA ASP A 172 2.71 -35.29 -12.10
C ASP A 172 2.05 -34.31 -13.10
N ASP A 173 2.35 -33.03 -12.94
CA ASP A 173 1.97 -31.92 -13.81
C ASP A 173 3.17 -30.97 -14.04
N ALA A 174 3.03 -29.92 -14.87
CA ALA A 174 4.16 -29.03 -15.14
C ALA A 174 4.66 -28.31 -13.88
N TYR A 175 3.79 -28.01 -12.92
CA TYR A 175 4.21 -27.42 -11.65
C TYR A 175 5.13 -28.38 -10.89
N GLY A 176 4.65 -29.59 -10.60
CA GLY A 176 5.40 -30.55 -9.79
C GLY A 176 6.68 -31.06 -10.47
N GLN A 177 6.64 -31.32 -11.79
CA GLN A 177 7.80 -31.78 -12.55
C GLN A 177 8.89 -30.71 -12.62
N ASN A 178 8.54 -29.44 -12.88
CA ASN A 178 9.54 -28.39 -13.00
C ASN A 178 10.13 -28.05 -11.62
N LEU A 179 9.31 -27.95 -10.57
CA LEU A 179 9.78 -27.67 -9.21
C LEU A 179 10.67 -28.80 -8.68
N GLU A 180 10.34 -30.08 -8.95
CA GLU A 180 11.21 -31.20 -8.57
C GLU A 180 12.54 -31.19 -9.31
N SER A 181 12.54 -30.96 -10.63
CA SER A 181 13.75 -30.93 -11.44
C SER A 181 14.70 -29.80 -11.01
N GLU A 182 14.17 -28.60 -10.78
CA GLU A 182 14.98 -27.45 -10.34
C GLU A 182 15.52 -27.65 -8.92
N PHE A 183 14.70 -28.18 -8.02
CA PHE A 183 15.15 -28.58 -6.69
C PHE A 183 16.27 -29.63 -6.78
N HIS A 184 16.13 -30.66 -7.63
CA HIS A 184 17.14 -31.70 -7.83
C HIS A 184 18.48 -31.10 -8.25
N ASP A 185 18.47 -30.24 -9.27
CA ASP A 185 19.67 -29.62 -9.83
C ASP A 185 20.35 -28.70 -8.80
N LEU A 186 19.58 -27.86 -8.12
CA LEU A 186 20.10 -26.95 -7.09
C LEU A 186 20.66 -27.72 -5.88
N PHE A 187 19.90 -28.67 -5.34
CA PHE A 187 20.30 -29.45 -4.16
C PHE A 187 21.61 -30.22 -4.43
N THR A 188 21.73 -30.80 -5.64
CA THR A 188 22.94 -31.50 -6.09
C THR A 188 24.12 -30.55 -6.30
N LYS A 189 23.88 -29.36 -6.85
CA LYS A 189 24.90 -28.31 -7.04
C LYS A 189 25.53 -27.87 -5.71
N TYR A 190 24.77 -27.91 -4.61
CA TYR A 190 25.29 -27.64 -3.25
C TYR A 190 25.99 -28.85 -2.59
N GLY A 191 26.23 -29.94 -3.33
CA GLY A 191 26.93 -31.13 -2.84
C GLY A 191 26.07 -32.06 -1.98
N LEU A 192 24.75 -31.89 -1.99
CA LEU A 192 23.79 -32.74 -1.30
C LEU A 192 23.19 -33.76 -2.30
N THR A 193 22.44 -34.75 -1.83
CA THR A 193 21.88 -35.80 -2.69
C THR A 193 20.36 -35.68 -2.76
N SER A 194 19.81 -35.33 -3.92
CA SER A 194 18.39 -35.51 -4.19
C SER A 194 18.16 -36.96 -4.64
N LEU A 195 17.33 -37.70 -3.91
CA LEU A 195 16.91 -39.05 -4.27
C LEU A 195 15.97 -38.99 -5.49
N PRO A 196 15.82 -40.08 -6.26
CA PRO A 196 14.84 -40.11 -7.35
C PRO A 196 13.45 -39.73 -6.84
N GLY A 197 12.86 -38.68 -7.43
CA GLY A 197 11.55 -38.20 -7.04
C GLY A 197 10.44 -39.21 -7.32
N ILE A 198 9.35 -39.12 -6.55
CA ILE A 198 8.18 -39.98 -6.68
C ILE A 198 7.00 -39.15 -7.17
N ALA A 199 6.64 -39.34 -8.44
CA ALA A 199 5.50 -38.67 -9.09
C ALA A 199 4.16 -39.33 -8.71
N PHE A 200 3.10 -38.54 -8.61
CA PHE A 200 1.72 -39.03 -8.48
C PHE A 200 0.73 -38.21 -9.33
N PRO A 201 -0.28 -38.82 -9.98
CA PRO A 201 -1.25 -38.07 -10.79
C PRO A 201 -2.02 -36.98 -10.02
N ALA A 202 -2.37 -35.86 -10.66
CA ALA A 202 -3.12 -34.75 -10.04
C ALA A 202 -4.53 -35.11 -9.52
N ALA A 203 -5.08 -36.26 -9.91
CA ALA A 203 -6.37 -36.76 -9.40
C ALA A 203 -6.20 -37.77 -8.23
N THR A 204 -4.99 -37.94 -7.71
CA THR A 204 -4.69 -38.97 -6.70
C THR A 204 -5.34 -38.64 -5.35
N THR A 205 -6.11 -39.58 -4.84
CA THR A 205 -6.70 -39.53 -3.49
C THR A 205 -6.21 -40.67 -2.58
N ASP A 206 -5.61 -41.71 -3.15
CA ASP A 206 -5.10 -42.90 -2.47
C ASP A 206 -3.58 -43.04 -2.70
N PHE A 207 -2.79 -43.15 -1.63
CA PHE A 207 -1.32 -43.05 -1.64
C PHE A 207 -0.53 -44.33 -1.23
N PRO A 208 -1.07 -45.55 -1.12
CA PRO A 208 -0.30 -46.70 -0.59
C PRO A 208 0.91 -47.04 -1.47
N THR A 209 0.79 -46.93 -2.79
CA THR A 209 1.89 -47.14 -3.74
C THR A 209 3.00 -46.10 -3.53
N VAL A 210 2.62 -44.83 -3.38
CA VAL A 210 3.56 -43.72 -3.13
C VAL A 210 4.29 -43.95 -1.80
N ILE A 211 3.57 -44.30 -0.74
CA ILE A 211 4.16 -44.59 0.58
C ILE A 211 5.16 -45.75 0.50
N GLN A 212 4.84 -46.82 -0.24
CA GLN A 212 5.75 -47.96 -0.44
C GLN A 212 7.01 -47.55 -1.21
N GLN A 213 6.88 -46.72 -2.24
CA GLN A 213 8.02 -46.17 -2.98
C GLN A 213 8.89 -45.29 -2.08
N MET A 214 8.28 -44.43 -1.24
CA MET A 214 9.01 -43.57 -0.30
C MET A 214 9.83 -44.40 0.68
N GLN A 215 9.23 -45.43 1.27
CA GLN A 215 9.92 -46.33 2.20
C GLN A 215 11.08 -47.07 1.51
N THR A 216 10.89 -47.48 0.25
CA THR A 216 11.92 -48.15 -0.55
C THR A 216 13.10 -47.23 -0.85
N ALA A 217 12.83 -45.98 -1.24
CA ALA A 217 13.87 -44.98 -1.56
C ALA A 217 14.78 -44.65 -0.36
N LEU A 218 14.26 -44.78 0.86
CA LEU A 218 14.98 -44.48 2.10
C LEU A 218 15.76 -45.68 2.67
N GLN A 219 15.64 -46.88 2.09
CA GLN A 219 16.33 -48.06 2.60
C GLN A 219 17.86 -47.88 2.56
N GLY A 220 18.52 -48.19 3.68
CA GLY A 220 19.98 -48.08 3.82
C GLY A 220 20.52 -46.66 3.93
N LYS A 221 19.66 -45.63 3.98
CA LYS A 221 20.08 -44.24 4.18
C LYS A 221 20.18 -43.88 5.67
N PRO A 222 21.08 -42.96 6.07
CA PRO A 222 21.10 -42.42 7.43
C PRO A 222 19.86 -41.55 7.66
N LEU A 223 18.82 -42.10 8.31
CA LEU A 223 17.51 -41.44 8.41
C LEU A 223 17.55 -40.03 9.02
N PHE A 224 18.48 -39.76 9.94
CA PHE A 224 18.61 -38.43 10.57
C PHE A 224 19.13 -37.33 9.64
N THR A 225 19.71 -37.69 8.49
CA THR A 225 20.11 -36.76 7.42
C THR A 225 19.14 -36.80 6.23
N CYS A 226 18.01 -37.49 6.37
CA CYS A 226 16.98 -37.59 5.33
C CYS A 226 15.83 -36.60 5.60
N GLY A 227 15.31 -35.98 4.55
CA GLY A 227 14.10 -35.14 4.59
C GLY A 227 13.19 -35.44 3.40
N VAL A 228 11.88 -35.29 3.59
CA VAL A 228 10.89 -35.40 2.51
C VAL A 228 10.53 -34.00 2.04
N PHE A 229 10.57 -33.75 0.73
CA PHE A 229 10.03 -32.53 0.14
C PHE A 229 8.77 -32.88 -0.66
N PHE A 230 7.61 -32.44 -0.17
CA PHE A 230 6.32 -32.72 -0.78
C PHE A 230 5.87 -31.53 -1.63
N ILE A 231 5.51 -31.81 -2.88
CA ILE A 231 5.06 -30.84 -3.89
C ILE A 231 3.67 -31.26 -4.39
N GLY A 232 2.66 -30.48 -4.04
CA GLY A 232 1.26 -30.75 -4.40
C GLY A 232 0.33 -29.87 -3.58
N ASN A 233 -0.98 -30.09 -3.67
CA ASN A 233 -1.94 -29.30 -2.90
C ASN A 233 -2.24 -29.88 -1.51
N ASP A 234 -2.98 -29.10 -0.71
CA ASP A 234 -3.48 -29.46 0.62
C ASP A 234 -4.17 -30.81 0.71
N GLN A 235 -5.01 -31.14 -0.27
CA GLN A 235 -5.80 -32.35 -0.24
C GLN A 235 -4.92 -33.57 -0.50
N HIS A 236 -3.92 -33.44 -1.37
CA HIS A 236 -2.92 -34.49 -1.62
C HIS A 236 -2.12 -34.79 -0.35
N ILE A 237 -1.56 -33.77 0.32
CA ILE A 237 -0.77 -34.01 1.54
C ILE A 237 -1.62 -34.53 2.70
N LEU A 238 -2.84 -34.03 2.86
CA LEU A 238 -3.77 -34.49 3.90
C LEU A 238 -4.10 -35.98 3.70
N ASN A 239 -4.42 -36.37 2.46
CA ASN A 239 -4.71 -37.76 2.11
C ASN A 239 -3.48 -38.66 2.29
N LEU A 240 -2.29 -38.20 1.89
CA LEU A 240 -1.03 -38.92 2.09
C LEU A 240 -0.75 -39.15 3.57
N ILE A 241 -0.78 -38.10 4.40
CA ILE A 241 -0.46 -38.19 5.84
C ILE A 241 -1.42 -39.13 6.56
N ARG A 242 -2.73 -39.07 6.28
CA ARG A 242 -3.73 -39.96 6.89
C ARG A 242 -3.45 -41.44 6.66
N GLN A 243 -2.73 -41.78 5.60
CA GLN A 243 -2.43 -43.15 5.21
C GLN A 243 -1.04 -43.60 5.67
N ILE A 244 -0.21 -42.70 6.23
CA ILE A 244 1.10 -43.05 6.79
C ILE A 244 0.89 -43.63 8.20
N PRO A 245 1.26 -44.89 8.47
CA PRO A 245 1.20 -45.44 9.83
C PRO A 245 2.15 -44.68 10.76
N GLU A 246 1.76 -44.43 12.01
CA GLU A 246 2.61 -43.75 13.01
C GLU A 246 3.95 -44.47 13.28
N SER A 247 3.98 -45.78 13.04
CA SER A 247 5.18 -46.63 13.15
C SER A 247 6.10 -46.55 11.94
N SER A 248 5.68 -45.87 10.86
CA SER A 248 6.47 -45.71 9.64
C SER A 248 7.72 -44.88 9.90
N VAL A 249 8.82 -45.20 9.20
CA VAL A 249 10.05 -44.39 9.25
C VAL A 249 9.78 -42.95 8.84
N LEU A 250 8.79 -42.75 7.96
CA LEU A 250 8.38 -41.45 7.43
C LEU A 250 7.91 -40.48 8.53
N ALA A 251 7.31 -41.01 9.61
CA ALA A 251 6.86 -40.21 10.75
C ALA A 251 7.99 -39.70 11.66
N ASN A 252 9.25 -40.07 11.36
CA ASN A 252 10.45 -39.64 12.10
C ASN A 252 11.40 -38.78 11.26
N LEU A 253 11.02 -38.47 10.01
CA LEU A 253 11.80 -37.59 9.13
C LEU A 253 11.37 -36.14 9.29
N ARG A 254 12.24 -35.22 8.87
CA ARG A 254 11.81 -33.84 8.62
C ARG A 254 11.00 -33.79 7.32
N TRP A 255 9.90 -33.05 7.36
CA TRP A 255 9.07 -32.81 6.19
C TRP A 255 9.11 -31.34 5.79
N TYR A 256 9.18 -31.13 4.49
CA TYR A 256 9.16 -29.84 3.83
C TYR A 256 8.03 -29.83 2.81
N VAL A 257 7.36 -28.70 2.67
CA VAL A 257 6.26 -28.52 1.72
C VAL A 257 6.46 -27.27 0.88
N SER A 258 5.89 -27.28 -0.31
CA SER A 258 5.80 -26.13 -1.20
C SER A 258 4.81 -25.07 -0.68
N GLU A 259 4.79 -23.91 -1.32
CA GLU A 259 3.91 -22.77 -1.02
C GLU A 259 2.42 -23.11 -1.13
N SER A 260 2.07 -24.02 -2.04
CA SER A 260 0.70 -24.48 -2.25
C SER A 260 0.09 -25.22 -1.06
N VAL A 261 0.90 -25.60 -0.06
CA VAL A 261 0.49 -26.18 1.23
C VAL A 261 0.77 -25.26 2.42
N THR A 262 1.85 -24.49 2.35
CA THR A 262 2.37 -23.73 3.48
C THR A 262 1.40 -22.63 3.91
N GLY A 263 0.94 -22.67 5.17
CA GLY A 263 0.01 -21.68 5.74
C GLY A 263 -1.46 -22.11 5.73
N ASN A 264 -1.82 -23.16 5.00
CA ASN A 264 -3.21 -23.61 4.94
C ASN A 264 -3.67 -24.38 6.20
N ASN A 265 -4.95 -24.21 6.55
CA ASN A 265 -5.54 -24.82 7.75
C ASN A 265 -5.97 -26.29 7.59
N SER A 266 -5.92 -26.84 6.38
CA SER A 266 -6.34 -28.21 6.06
C SER A 266 -5.61 -29.27 6.91
N ILE A 267 -4.31 -29.06 7.15
CA ILE A 267 -3.49 -29.93 8.01
C ILE A 267 -3.77 -29.66 9.50
N LEU A 268 -4.00 -28.40 9.88
CA LEU A 268 -4.18 -27.99 11.29
C LEU A 268 -5.52 -28.45 11.88
N THR A 269 -6.53 -28.60 11.04
CA THR A 269 -7.90 -28.97 11.43
C THR A 269 -8.13 -30.49 11.50
N ASP A 270 -7.24 -31.29 10.93
CA ASP A 270 -7.23 -32.75 11.06
C ASP A 270 -6.26 -33.18 12.16
N ALA A 271 -6.77 -33.80 13.22
CA ALA A 271 -5.95 -34.15 14.40
C ALA A 271 -4.77 -35.08 14.07
N THR A 272 -4.95 -36.03 13.15
CA THR A 272 -3.89 -36.96 12.73
C THR A 272 -2.83 -36.22 11.93
N ALA A 273 -3.24 -35.38 10.98
CA ALA A 273 -2.33 -34.62 10.15
C ALA A 273 -1.58 -33.55 10.95
N ALA A 274 -2.26 -32.83 11.85
CA ALA A 274 -1.65 -31.84 12.72
C ALA A 274 -0.62 -32.46 13.65
N TYR A 275 -0.94 -33.60 14.28
CA TYR A 275 0.01 -34.33 15.12
C TYR A 275 1.23 -34.79 14.32
N PHE A 276 1.03 -35.36 13.14
CA PHE A 276 2.11 -35.77 12.24
C PHE A 276 2.99 -34.57 11.84
N ALA A 277 2.38 -33.44 11.50
CA ALA A 277 3.07 -32.22 11.10
C ALA A 277 3.96 -31.67 12.21
N VAL A 278 3.46 -31.62 13.46
CA VAL A 278 4.27 -31.23 14.62
C VAL A 278 5.42 -32.21 14.85
N ARG A 279 5.13 -33.52 14.83
CA ARG A 279 6.12 -34.57 15.07
C ARG A 279 7.25 -34.55 14.04
N THR A 280 6.93 -34.29 12.78
CA THR A 280 7.88 -34.22 11.67
C THR A 280 8.50 -32.83 11.49
N ARG A 281 8.12 -31.85 12.31
CA ARG A 281 8.54 -30.44 12.18
C ARG A 281 8.25 -29.89 10.78
N LEU A 282 7.08 -30.23 10.23
CA LEU A 282 6.62 -29.82 8.92
C LEU A 282 6.82 -28.31 8.76
N SER A 283 7.67 -27.95 7.81
CA SER A 283 8.03 -26.56 7.54
C SER A 283 7.88 -26.28 6.05
N GLY A 284 7.65 -25.03 5.68
CA GLY A 284 7.58 -24.63 4.28
C GLY A 284 7.72 -23.14 4.14
N PHE A 285 7.88 -22.70 2.91
CA PHE A 285 7.93 -21.28 2.57
C PHE A 285 6.60 -20.85 1.97
N SER A 286 6.06 -19.73 2.45
CA SER A 286 4.91 -19.06 1.85
C SER A 286 5.33 -17.72 1.29
N LEU A 287 4.76 -17.31 0.16
CA LEU A 287 4.95 -15.94 -0.36
C LEU A 287 4.50 -14.94 0.71
N ASN A 288 5.37 -13.98 1.02
CA ASN A 288 5.38 -13.07 2.18
C ASN A 288 4.00 -12.66 2.74
N ILE A 289 3.46 -13.42 3.69
CA ILE A 289 2.11 -13.26 4.26
C ILE A 289 2.07 -13.51 5.78
N VAL A 290 3.17 -13.83 6.45
CA VAL A 290 3.10 -14.22 7.87
C VAL A 290 3.98 -13.37 8.77
N GLU A 291 3.27 -12.48 9.47
CA GLU A 291 3.66 -11.90 10.76
C GLU A 291 4.89 -11.00 10.80
N ILE A 292 5.24 -10.38 9.67
CA ILE A 292 5.90 -9.08 9.73
C ILE A 292 4.80 -8.00 9.73
N PRO A 293 4.79 -7.05 10.69
CA PRO A 293 3.94 -5.85 10.70
C PRO A 293 3.90 -5.07 9.37
N PHE A 294 4.80 -5.41 8.46
CA PHE A 294 4.91 -4.95 7.08
C PHE A 294 3.63 -5.06 6.24
N TYR A 295 2.67 -5.97 6.51
CA TYR A 295 1.49 -6.22 5.63
C TYR A 295 0.14 -6.27 6.35
N ILE A 296 -0.10 -5.36 7.30
CA ILE A 296 -1.35 -5.30 8.08
C ILE A 296 -2.64 -5.26 7.23
N HIS A 297 -2.63 -4.52 6.12
CA HIS A 297 -3.77 -4.40 5.21
C HIS A 297 -4.03 -5.69 4.43
N SER A 298 -2.96 -6.38 4.06
CA SER A 298 -3.02 -7.65 3.32
C SER A 298 -3.60 -8.76 4.20
N GLN A 299 -3.22 -8.81 5.48
CA GLN A 299 -3.81 -9.72 6.45
C GLN A 299 -5.31 -9.48 6.62
N ARG A 300 -5.69 -8.21 6.76
CA ARG A 300 -7.10 -7.83 6.89
C ARG A 300 -7.89 -8.25 5.65
N PHE A 301 -7.35 -8.01 4.46
CA PHE A 301 -8.00 -8.38 3.21
C PHE A 301 -8.17 -9.90 3.07
N LEU A 302 -7.12 -10.69 3.30
CA LEU A 302 -7.18 -12.15 3.29
C LEU A 302 -8.29 -12.65 4.21
N GLN A 303 -8.37 -12.10 5.42
CA GLN A 303 -9.39 -12.48 6.39
C GLN A 303 -10.81 -12.20 5.90
N ILE A 304 -11.06 -11.04 5.28
CA ILE A 304 -12.39 -10.71 4.72
C ILE A 304 -12.77 -11.72 3.63
N VAL A 305 -11.81 -12.14 2.81
CA VAL A 305 -12.01 -13.15 1.78
C VAL A 305 -12.31 -14.52 2.42
N GLU A 306 -11.53 -14.94 3.42
CA GLU A 306 -11.76 -16.20 4.17
C GLU A 306 -13.15 -16.25 4.82
N GLU A 307 -13.58 -15.17 5.48
CA GLU A 307 -14.90 -15.05 6.09
C GLU A 307 -16.01 -15.11 5.04
N SER A 308 -15.79 -14.51 3.86
CA SER A 308 -16.75 -14.51 2.75
C SER A 308 -16.92 -15.89 2.12
N VAL A 309 -15.83 -16.65 2.00
CA VAL A 309 -15.82 -17.99 1.39
C VAL A 309 -16.13 -19.09 2.42
N GLY A 310 -15.94 -18.81 3.71
CA GLY A 310 -16.21 -19.74 4.83
C GLY A 310 -15.13 -20.81 5.03
N LYS A 311 -13.94 -20.63 4.47
CA LYS A 311 -12.77 -21.52 4.61
C LYS A 311 -11.47 -20.74 4.39
N ALA A 312 -10.36 -21.34 4.82
CA ALA A 312 -9.03 -20.80 4.53
C ALA A 312 -8.79 -20.69 3.02
N VAL A 313 -8.07 -19.65 2.61
CA VAL A 313 -7.76 -19.38 1.20
C VAL A 313 -6.27 -19.38 0.95
N THR A 314 -5.89 -19.61 -0.31
CA THR A 314 -4.47 -19.63 -0.68
C THR A 314 -3.88 -18.23 -0.63
N PRO A 315 -2.55 -18.11 -0.44
CA PRO A 315 -1.86 -16.83 -0.47
C PRO A 315 -2.07 -16.04 -1.78
N PHE A 316 -2.31 -16.76 -2.88
CA PHE A 316 -2.52 -16.21 -4.23
C PHE A 316 -3.72 -15.26 -4.36
N VAL A 317 -4.61 -15.22 -3.36
CA VAL A 317 -5.69 -14.22 -3.25
C VAL A 317 -5.14 -12.79 -3.37
N LEU A 318 -4.00 -12.49 -2.74
CA LEU A 318 -3.40 -11.15 -2.80
C LEU A 318 -2.86 -10.84 -4.19
N GLN A 319 -2.14 -11.77 -4.81
CA GLN A 319 -1.63 -11.61 -6.16
C GLN A 319 -2.77 -11.44 -7.16
N THR A 320 -3.89 -12.16 -6.99
CA THR A 320 -5.07 -12.00 -7.86
C THR A 320 -5.68 -10.60 -7.75
N TYR A 321 -5.80 -10.09 -6.53
CA TYR A 321 -6.29 -8.73 -6.28
C TYR A 321 -5.37 -7.69 -6.96
N ASP A 322 -4.06 -7.86 -6.81
CA ASP A 322 -3.04 -6.99 -7.37
C ASP A 322 -2.97 -7.06 -8.90
N SER A 323 -3.13 -8.24 -9.49
CA SER A 323 -3.20 -8.42 -10.95
C SER A 323 -4.27 -7.53 -11.58
N LEU A 324 -5.45 -7.43 -10.92
CA LEU A 324 -6.54 -6.61 -11.45
C LEU A 324 -6.24 -5.11 -11.31
N TRP A 325 -5.68 -4.69 -10.17
CA TRP A 325 -5.25 -3.31 -9.98
C TRP A 325 -4.21 -2.89 -11.01
N LEU A 326 -3.13 -3.67 -11.16
CA LEU A 326 -2.07 -3.39 -12.14
C LEU A 326 -2.64 -3.28 -13.55
N SER A 327 -3.51 -4.22 -13.94
CA SER A 327 -4.17 -4.21 -15.26
C SER A 327 -5.06 -2.97 -15.46
N SER A 328 -5.77 -2.55 -14.42
CA SER A 328 -6.71 -1.43 -14.48
C SER A 328 -6.03 -0.06 -14.55
N LEU A 329 -4.84 0.08 -13.97
CA LEU A 329 -4.03 1.30 -14.07
C LEU A 329 -3.55 1.55 -15.51
N ILE A 330 -3.34 0.48 -16.27
CA ILE A 330 -2.87 0.53 -17.66
C ILE A 330 -4.06 0.71 -18.62
N GLY A 331 -5.18 0.05 -18.32
CA GLY A 331 -6.39 0.03 -19.16
C GLY A 331 -6.18 -0.73 -20.47
N GLU A 332 -7.07 -0.54 -21.45
CA GLU A 332 -7.02 -1.21 -22.77
C GLU A 332 -6.31 -0.39 -23.86
N GLN A 333 -5.86 0.82 -23.54
CA GLN A 333 -5.27 1.71 -24.55
C GLN A 333 -3.98 1.12 -25.10
N GLY A 334 -3.91 0.93 -26.42
CA GLY A 334 -2.72 0.40 -27.10
C GLY A 334 -2.68 -1.12 -27.25
N VAL A 335 -3.53 -1.89 -26.57
CA VAL A 335 -3.49 -3.37 -26.64
C VAL A 335 -3.69 -3.89 -28.08
N ASP A 336 -4.61 -3.32 -28.86
CA ASP A 336 -4.85 -3.76 -30.25
C ASP A 336 -3.92 -3.12 -31.30
N THR A 337 -3.25 -2.02 -30.96
CA THR A 337 -2.57 -1.17 -31.97
C THR A 337 -1.06 -1.05 -31.75
N HIS A 338 -0.60 -1.20 -30.51
CA HIS A 338 0.78 -1.02 -30.06
C HIS A 338 1.11 -2.04 -28.96
N PHE A 339 0.83 -3.34 -29.21
CA PHE A 339 0.90 -4.37 -28.16
C PHE A 339 2.27 -4.49 -27.50
N ILE A 340 3.37 -4.30 -28.24
CA ILE A 340 4.73 -4.29 -27.64
C ILE A 340 4.88 -3.15 -26.63
N GLU A 341 4.40 -1.94 -26.96
CA GLU A 341 4.41 -0.80 -26.02
C GLU A 341 3.51 -1.09 -24.82
N TYR A 342 2.36 -1.74 -25.05
CA TYR A 342 1.46 -2.19 -23.99
C TYR A 342 2.15 -3.15 -23.01
N MET A 343 2.89 -4.14 -23.52
CA MET A 343 3.67 -5.06 -22.69
C MET A 343 4.73 -4.33 -21.85
N PHE A 344 5.47 -3.39 -22.46
CA PHE A 344 6.43 -2.57 -21.72
C PHE A 344 5.74 -1.70 -20.66
N ASN A 345 4.55 -1.18 -20.94
CA ASN A 345 3.79 -0.43 -19.94
C ASN A 345 3.40 -1.30 -18.75
N ILE A 346 3.08 -2.59 -18.93
CA ILE A 346 2.86 -3.52 -17.81
C ILE A 346 4.12 -3.63 -16.96
N ILE A 347 5.26 -3.90 -17.58
CA ILE A 347 6.54 -4.06 -16.89
C ILE A 347 6.91 -2.78 -16.13
N PHE A 348 6.91 -1.62 -16.79
CA PHE A 348 7.30 -0.36 -16.16
C PHE A 348 6.31 0.10 -15.09
N THR A 349 5.00 -0.10 -15.28
CA THR A 349 4.01 0.21 -14.24
C THR A 349 4.24 -0.67 -13.01
N SER A 350 4.63 -1.93 -13.21
CA SER A 350 4.88 -2.85 -12.09
C SER A 350 6.00 -2.33 -11.16
N TRP A 351 7.06 -1.73 -11.71
CA TRP A 351 8.20 -1.25 -10.91
C TRP A 351 7.83 -0.18 -9.88
N ASP A 352 6.75 0.55 -10.13
CA ASP A 352 6.18 1.55 -9.24
C ASP A 352 4.84 1.08 -8.62
N PHE A 353 4.50 -0.20 -8.74
CA PHE A 353 3.28 -0.78 -8.20
C PHE A 353 3.54 -1.47 -6.87
N LEU A 354 2.88 -0.96 -5.84
CA LEU A 354 2.81 -1.62 -4.55
C LEU A 354 1.37 -2.06 -4.29
N GLY A 355 1.16 -3.36 -4.43
CA GLY A 355 -0.08 -4.05 -4.15
C GLY A 355 -0.16 -4.58 -2.71
N LEU A 356 -1.22 -5.33 -2.42
CA LEU A 356 -1.38 -6.03 -1.14
C LEU A 356 -0.40 -7.20 -0.99
N SER A 357 0.06 -7.81 -2.08
CA SER A 357 1.12 -8.83 -2.08
C SER A 357 2.53 -8.24 -1.94
N GLY A 358 2.66 -6.91 -1.95
CA GLY A 358 3.93 -6.19 -1.85
C GLY A 358 4.30 -5.46 -3.13
N TYR A 359 5.60 -5.19 -3.29
CA TYR A 359 6.13 -4.68 -4.55
C TYR A 359 6.07 -5.77 -5.61
N THR A 360 5.59 -5.41 -6.80
CA THR A 360 5.59 -6.31 -7.96
C THR A 360 6.66 -5.83 -8.93
N PHE A 361 7.82 -6.48 -8.98
CA PHE A 361 8.86 -6.07 -9.93
C PHE A 361 8.95 -7.06 -11.08
N LEU A 362 8.28 -6.80 -12.20
CA LEU A 362 8.38 -7.67 -13.37
C LEU A 362 9.68 -7.41 -14.12
N ASP A 363 10.43 -8.47 -14.44
CA ASP A 363 11.58 -8.37 -15.33
C ASP A 363 11.15 -8.25 -16.80
N PHE A 364 12.11 -8.20 -17.72
CA PHE A 364 11.82 -8.12 -19.16
C PHE A 364 11.23 -9.40 -19.76
N LYS A 365 11.09 -10.48 -18.98
CA LYS A 365 10.34 -11.67 -19.35
C LYS A 365 8.90 -11.62 -18.84
N GLY A 366 8.54 -10.59 -18.08
CA GLY A 366 7.23 -10.49 -17.45
C GLY A 366 7.15 -11.24 -16.12
N ASP A 367 8.27 -11.62 -15.50
CA ASP A 367 8.31 -12.40 -14.27
C ASP A 367 8.62 -11.54 -13.04
N ASN A 368 7.92 -11.77 -11.93
CA ASN A 368 8.29 -11.13 -10.68
C ASN A 368 9.68 -11.58 -10.23
N ALA A 369 10.63 -10.64 -10.22
CA ALA A 369 12.03 -10.88 -9.94
C ALA A 369 12.37 -10.78 -8.45
N GLU A 370 11.51 -10.15 -7.65
CA GLU A 370 11.71 -10.00 -6.21
C GLU A 370 10.99 -11.09 -5.44
N VAL A 371 11.73 -11.72 -4.51
CA VAL A 371 11.20 -12.81 -3.70
C VAL A 371 11.52 -12.62 -2.24
N VAL A 372 10.47 -12.56 -1.44
CA VAL A 372 10.54 -12.72 0.01
C VAL A 372 9.58 -13.82 0.40
N TYR A 373 10.08 -14.82 1.11
CA TYR A 373 9.30 -15.92 1.63
C TYR A 373 9.35 -15.92 3.16
N ASP A 374 8.21 -16.20 3.78
CA ASP A 374 8.16 -16.51 5.20
C ASP A 374 8.33 -18.00 5.39
N LEU A 375 9.25 -18.36 6.28
CA LEU A 375 9.43 -19.74 6.73
C LEU A 375 8.42 -20.01 7.83
N LEU A 376 7.50 -20.93 7.60
CA LEU A 376 6.53 -21.38 8.59
C LEU A 376 6.86 -22.78 9.08
N ARG A 377 6.44 -23.05 10.32
CA ARG A 377 6.48 -24.38 10.92
C ARG A 377 5.20 -24.67 11.66
N VAL A 378 4.66 -25.88 11.51
CA VAL A 378 3.54 -26.33 12.34
C VAL A 378 4.01 -26.56 13.77
N THR A 379 3.35 -25.92 14.72
CA THR A 379 3.60 -26.04 16.16
C THR A 379 2.32 -26.31 16.93
N GLU A 380 2.46 -26.74 18.18
CA GLU A 380 1.35 -26.94 19.11
C GLU A 380 1.60 -26.12 20.36
N THR A 381 0.59 -25.35 20.78
CA THR A 381 0.60 -24.63 22.06
C THR A 381 -0.75 -24.80 22.73
N SER A 382 -0.76 -25.45 23.90
CA SER A 382 -1.98 -25.63 24.72
C SER A 382 -3.14 -26.31 23.98
N GLY A 383 -2.85 -27.27 23.11
CA GLY A 383 -3.80 -28.03 22.31
C GLY A 383 -4.19 -27.37 20.99
N ILE A 384 -3.66 -26.19 20.68
CA ILE A 384 -3.94 -25.45 19.43
C ILE A 384 -2.77 -25.65 18.47
N TYR A 385 -3.07 -26.08 17.25
CA TYR A 385 -2.10 -26.25 16.17
C TYR A 385 -2.09 -25.02 15.26
N THR A 386 -0.91 -24.47 15.00
CA THR A 386 -0.77 -23.28 14.17
C THR A 386 0.47 -23.35 13.29
N TRP A 387 0.40 -22.75 12.11
CA TRP A 387 1.60 -22.34 11.36
C TRP A 387 2.24 -21.17 12.10
N GLN A 388 3.40 -21.39 12.69
CA GLN A 388 4.16 -20.38 13.39
C GLN A 388 5.31 -19.89 12.51
N TYR A 389 5.50 -18.56 12.46
CA TYR A 389 6.63 -17.94 11.81
C TYR A 389 7.96 -18.42 12.44
N ALA A 390 8.85 -18.93 11.62
CA ALA A 390 10.12 -19.54 12.03
C ALA A 390 11.35 -18.84 11.38
N GLY A 391 11.13 -17.87 10.50
CA GLY A 391 12.17 -17.13 9.81
C GLY A 391 11.71 -16.61 8.45
N TYR A 392 12.64 -16.12 7.64
CA TYR A 392 12.39 -15.68 6.26
C TYR A 392 13.51 -16.09 5.34
N TYR A 393 13.21 -16.10 4.05
CA TYR A 393 14.18 -16.14 2.96
C TYR A 393 13.94 -14.96 2.03
N ALA A 394 14.98 -14.22 1.67
CA ALA A 394 14.88 -13.09 0.74
C ALA A 394 15.91 -13.23 -0.38
N ASN A 395 15.47 -12.96 -1.61
CA ASN A 395 16.31 -12.88 -2.80
C ASN A 395 15.77 -11.78 -3.72
N SER A 396 16.61 -10.82 -4.09
CA SER A 396 16.25 -9.72 -5.00
C SER A 396 17.43 -9.41 -5.91
N PRO A 397 17.21 -8.92 -7.14
CA PRO A 397 18.27 -8.45 -8.04
C PRO A 397 19.16 -7.37 -7.42
N TYR A 398 18.67 -6.66 -6.40
CA TYR A 398 19.42 -5.63 -5.69
C TYR A 398 20.27 -6.16 -4.52
N MET A 399 20.13 -7.44 -4.18
CA MET A 399 20.91 -8.10 -3.14
C MET A 399 22.18 -8.75 -3.72
N SER A 400 23.30 -8.65 -2.99
CA SER A 400 24.55 -9.30 -3.41
C SER A 400 24.51 -10.82 -3.24
N ASN A 401 23.73 -11.32 -2.28
CA ASN A 401 23.46 -12.74 -2.03
C ASN A 401 22.06 -12.90 -1.44
N PRO A 402 21.40 -14.06 -1.65
CA PRO A 402 20.19 -14.40 -0.92
C PRO A 402 20.43 -14.48 0.59
N GLU A 403 19.42 -14.16 1.38
CA GLU A 403 19.47 -14.15 2.85
C GLU A 403 18.46 -15.15 3.42
N LEU A 404 18.91 -15.98 4.38
CA LEU A 404 18.03 -16.83 5.20
C LEU A 404 18.17 -16.39 6.66
N GLY A 405 17.14 -15.76 7.21
CA GLY A 405 17.05 -15.40 8.61
C GLY A 405 16.24 -16.43 9.38
N LEU A 406 16.87 -17.18 10.29
CA LEU A 406 16.16 -18.10 11.19
C LEU A 406 15.93 -17.43 12.54
N LEU A 407 14.70 -17.44 13.03
CA LEU A 407 14.43 -16.98 14.38
C LEU A 407 14.99 -17.98 15.40
N SER A 408 15.80 -17.48 16.34
CA SER A 408 15.97 -18.16 17.62
C SER A 408 14.61 -18.14 18.32
N SER A 409 14.25 -19.21 19.04
CA SER A 409 12.98 -19.35 19.74
C SER A 409 12.77 -18.20 20.74
N HIS A 410 12.29 -17.05 20.26
CA HIS A 410 11.78 -15.98 21.08
C HIS A 410 10.40 -16.43 21.50
N THR A 411 10.28 -16.76 22.78
CA THR A 411 8.98 -16.93 23.42
C THR A 411 8.34 -15.56 23.45
N ILE A 412 7.38 -15.32 22.55
CA ILE A 412 6.42 -14.24 22.73
C ILE A 412 5.74 -14.53 24.08
N PRO A 413 5.74 -13.59 25.04
CA PRO A 413 5.13 -13.82 26.34
C PRO A 413 3.68 -14.28 26.15
N ALA A 414 3.28 -15.35 26.83
CA ALA A 414 1.87 -15.72 26.87
C ALA A 414 1.10 -14.59 27.57
N ILE A 415 0.21 -13.92 26.84
CA ILE A 415 -0.62 -12.85 27.38
C ILE A 415 -1.91 -13.48 27.93
N PRO A 416 -2.35 -13.12 29.14
CA PRO A 416 -3.65 -13.56 29.64
C PRO A 416 -4.76 -13.20 28.66
N SER A 417 -5.64 -14.15 28.32
CA SER A 417 -6.79 -13.88 27.44
C SER A 417 -7.74 -12.87 28.09
N GLY A 418 -8.19 -11.87 27.32
CA GLY A 418 -9.20 -10.90 27.72
C GLY A 418 -8.67 -9.60 28.33
N VAL A 419 -7.41 -9.23 28.07
CA VAL A 419 -6.85 -7.94 28.52
C VAL A 419 -7.25 -6.83 27.54
N THR A 420 -7.84 -5.76 28.05
CA THR A 420 -8.10 -4.53 27.27
C THR A 420 -7.07 -3.45 27.58
N VAL A 421 -6.27 -3.06 26.57
CA VAL A 421 -5.23 -2.03 26.65
C VAL A 421 -5.78 -0.69 26.14
N PRO A 422 -5.80 0.36 26.97
CA PRO A 422 -6.16 1.70 26.50
C PRO A 422 -5.01 2.35 25.74
N ILE A 423 -5.34 2.96 24.60
CA ILE A 423 -4.45 3.87 23.85
C ILE A 423 -5.08 5.26 23.91
N GLY A 424 -4.32 6.25 24.34
CA GLY A 424 -4.77 7.64 24.39
C GLY A 424 -4.73 8.28 23.00
N ALA A 425 -5.64 9.20 22.73
CA ALA A 425 -5.62 10.03 21.54
C ALA A 425 -5.86 11.49 21.90
N LEU A 426 -4.91 12.35 21.56
CA LEU A 426 -4.99 13.80 21.73
C LEU A 426 -5.27 14.43 20.36
N LEU A 427 -6.53 14.74 20.10
CA LEU A 427 -6.98 15.20 18.77
C LEU A 427 -7.61 16.59 18.89
N PRO A 428 -7.31 17.54 18.00
CA PRO A 428 -8.02 18.81 17.95
C PRO A 428 -9.37 18.58 17.28
N LEU A 429 -10.40 18.17 18.02
CA LEU A 429 -11.76 17.96 17.47
C LEU A 429 -12.50 19.29 17.28
N THR A 430 -12.04 20.32 18.00
CA THR A 430 -12.43 21.72 17.83
C THR A 430 -11.20 22.62 17.63
N GLY A 431 -11.42 23.90 17.33
CA GLY A 431 -10.36 24.86 17.02
C GLY A 431 -9.95 24.90 15.54
N SER A 432 -8.87 25.62 15.25
CA SER A 432 -8.43 25.96 13.88
C SER A 432 -7.87 24.77 13.09
N PHE A 433 -7.63 23.62 13.73
CA PHE A 433 -7.18 22.39 13.06
C PHE A 433 -8.22 21.26 13.14
N SER A 434 -9.49 21.60 13.43
CA SER A 434 -10.56 20.63 13.70
C SER A 434 -10.92 19.70 12.55
N ASN A 435 -10.71 20.14 11.31
CA ASN A 435 -10.94 19.31 10.13
C ASN A 435 -10.04 18.07 10.13
N GLU A 436 -8.76 18.23 10.44
CA GLU A 436 -7.81 17.11 10.47
C GLU A 436 -7.98 16.26 11.73
N GLY A 437 -8.31 16.85 12.88
CA GLY A 437 -8.60 16.10 14.10
C GLY A 437 -9.80 15.16 13.97
N LYS A 438 -10.89 15.60 13.32
CA LYS A 438 -12.05 14.75 13.04
C LYS A 438 -11.72 13.61 12.07
N LYS A 439 -10.95 13.90 11.02
CA LYS A 439 -10.46 12.87 10.08
C LYS A 439 -9.62 11.82 10.81
N ALA A 440 -8.71 12.26 11.68
CA ALA A 440 -7.87 11.39 12.50
C ALA A 440 -8.71 10.53 13.45
N GLU A 441 -9.75 11.08 14.09
CA GLU A 441 -10.66 10.33 14.96
C GLU A 441 -11.37 9.19 14.21
N ILE A 442 -11.89 9.48 13.02
CA ILE A 442 -12.53 8.47 12.16
C ILE A 442 -11.53 7.36 11.80
N ALA A 443 -10.33 7.73 11.39
CA ALA A 443 -9.28 6.77 11.02
C ALA A 443 -8.82 5.91 12.20
N LEU A 444 -8.65 6.50 13.39
CA LEU A 444 -8.28 5.79 14.61
C LEU A 444 -9.36 4.79 15.04
N ASN A 445 -10.63 5.19 14.97
CA ASN A 445 -11.74 4.30 15.30
C ASN A 445 -11.81 3.10 14.34
N LEU A 446 -11.62 3.33 13.05
CA LEU A 446 -11.53 2.26 12.06
C LEU A 446 -10.32 1.35 12.34
N ALA A 447 -9.17 1.94 12.65
CA ALA A 447 -7.95 1.20 12.99
C ALA A 447 -8.15 0.31 14.23
N VAL A 448 -8.83 0.78 15.29
CA VAL A 448 -9.11 -0.04 16.49
C VAL A 448 -9.98 -1.23 16.14
N ALA A 449 -11.01 -1.02 15.31
CA ALA A 449 -11.86 -2.11 14.86
C ALA A 449 -11.04 -3.17 14.10
N HIS A 450 -10.17 -2.73 13.19
CA HIS A 450 -9.33 -3.62 12.40
C HIS A 450 -8.28 -4.36 13.24
N VAL A 451 -7.57 -3.64 14.12
CA VAL A 451 -6.59 -4.23 15.03
C VAL A 451 -7.25 -5.27 15.94
N ASN A 452 -8.36 -4.93 16.59
CA ASN A 452 -9.01 -5.85 17.54
C ASN A 452 -9.48 -7.13 16.86
N HIS A 453 -10.06 -6.98 15.68
CA HIS A 453 -10.52 -8.12 14.90
C HIS A 453 -9.35 -9.00 14.44
N PHE A 454 -8.25 -8.40 13.98
CA PHE A 454 -7.02 -9.14 13.66
C PHE A 454 -6.46 -9.88 14.89
N PHE A 455 -6.39 -9.22 16.04
CA PHE A 455 -5.87 -9.80 17.29
C PHE A 455 -6.74 -10.92 17.85
N GLU A 456 -8.06 -10.80 17.71
CA GLU A 456 -9.04 -11.83 18.10
C GLU A 456 -8.83 -13.11 17.27
N GLN A 457 -8.74 -12.98 15.95
CA GLN A 457 -8.54 -14.13 15.06
C GLN A 457 -7.21 -14.83 15.26
N LYS A 458 -6.14 -14.05 15.50
CA LYS A 458 -4.83 -14.62 15.81
C LYS A 458 -4.74 -15.17 17.24
N GLY A 459 -5.80 -15.03 18.05
CA GLY A 459 -5.83 -15.54 19.41
C GLY A 459 -4.85 -14.84 20.34
N TYR A 460 -4.43 -13.61 20.04
CA TYR A 460 -3.43 -12.88 20.84
C TYR A 460 -3.93 -12.49 22.23
N GLY A 461 -5.25 -12.55 22.47
CA GLY A 461 -5.83 -12.32 23.79
C GLY A 461 -5.80 -10.86 24.28
N ILE A 462 -5.36 -9.93 23.43
CA ILE A 462 -5.38 -8.47 23.68
C ILE A 462 -6.53 -7.84 22.90
N GLN A 463 -7.24 -6.94 23.53
CA GLN A 463 -8.12 -5.96 22.88
C GLN A 463 -7.62 -4.55 23.18
N PHE A 464 -7.87 -3.62 22.27
CA PHE A 464 -7.53 -2.22 22.40
C PHE A 464 -8.79 -1.37 22.46
N ARG A 465 -8.74 -0.29 23.23
CA ARG A 465 -9.76 0.76 23.21
C ARG A 465 -9.08 2.12 23.10
N LEU A 466 -9.70 3.04 22.36
CA LEU A 466 -9.26 4.42 22.29
C LEU A 466 -9.84 5.23 23.46
N VAL A 467 -9.02 6.15 23.98
CA VAL A 467 -9.45 7.22 24.90
C VAL A 467 -9.14 8.54 24.23
N VAL A 468 -10.16 9.13 23.60
CA VAL A 468 -10.02 10.37 22.82
C VAL A 468 -10.28 11.58 23.72
N GLU A 469 -9.39 12.56 23.66
CA GLU A 469 -9.52 13.85 24.33
C GLU A 469 -9.36 14.99 23.31
N ASP A 470 -10.31 15.94 23.34
CA ASP A 470 -10.27 17.12 22.49
C ASP A 470 -9.27 18.15 23.03
N THR A 471 -8.24 18.44 22.23
CA THR A 471 -7.21 19.42 22.56
C THR A 471 -7.58 20.85 22.13
N GLN A 472 -8.62 21.01 21.30
CA GLN A 472 -9.11 22.30 20.81
C GLN A 472 -8.08 23.11 20.00
N THR A 473 -7.00 22.46 19.53
CA THR A 473 -5.82 23.14 18.96
C THR A 473 -5.13 24.07 19.99
N ASP A 474 -5.27 23.81 21.29
CA ASP A 474 -4.73 24.62 22.39
C ASP A 474 -3.63 23.85 23.17
N PRO A 475 -2.39 24.35 23.22
CA PRO A 475 -1.29 23.68 23.92
C PRO A 475 -1.49 23.48 25.43
N ASN A 476 -2.19 24.39 26.12
CA ASN A 476 -2.46 24.24 27.55
C ASN A 476 -3.53 23.18 27.79
N ILE A 477 -4.55 23.13 26.93
CA ILE A 477 -5.56 22.07 26.99
C ILE A 477 -4.90 20.72 26.68
N ALA A 478 -4.04 20.63 25.66
CA ALA A 478 -3.27 19.42 25.38
C ALA A 478 -2.48 18.92 26.59
N LEU A 479 -1.80 19.82 27.33
CA LEU A 479 -1.12 19.49 28.59
C LEU A 479 -2.08 18.95 29.66
N GLN A 480 -3.22 19.62 29.86
CA GLN A 480 -4.25 19.13 30.78
C GLN A 480 -4.77 17.73 30.40
N LYS A 481 -4.94 17.48 29.09
CA LYS A 481 -5.45 16.20 28.59
C LYS A 481 -4.43 15.07 28.70
N ILE A 482 -3.14 15.31 28.44
CA ILE A 482 -2.12 14.28 28.65
C ILE A 482 -1.99 13.89 30.12
N GLU A 483 -2.12 14.85 31.04
CA GLU A 483 -2.17 14.58 32.48
C GLU A 483 -3.35 13.66 32.86
N ALA A 484 -4.52 13.91 32.28
CA ALA A 484 -5.72 13.09 32.49
C ALA A 484 -5.58 11.68 31.91
N LEU A 485 -4.94 11.51 30.75
CA LEU A 485 -4.63 10.20 30.17
C LEU A 485 -3.61 9.45 31.03
N HIS A 486 -2.58 10.12 31.52
CA HIS A 486 -1.58 9.53 32.41
C HIS A 486 -2.20 9.05 33.72
N ALA A 487 -3.12 9.81 34.31
CA ALA A 487 -3.86 9.40 35.52
C ALA A 487 -4.68 8.11 35.33
N GLN A 488 -4.98 7.73 34.07
CA GLN A 488 -5.63 6.46 33.71
C GLN A 488 -4.62 5.33 33.40
N ASN A 489 -3.33 5.52 33.71
CA ASN A 489 -2.24 4.59 33.44
C ASN A 489 -2.04 4.28 31.93
N ILE A 490 -2.35 5.25 31.06
CA ILE A 490 -2.12 5.14 29.62
C ILE A 490 -0.64 5.38 29.32
N LYS A 491 0.00 4.40 28.66
CA LYS A 491 1.45 4.41 28.36
C LYS A 491 1.79 4.88 26.95
N VAL A 492 0.83 4.77 26.02
CA VAL A 492 1.00 5.16 24.60
C VAL A 492 -0.11 6.12 24.22
N VAL A 493 0.26 7.24 23.63
CA VAL A 493 -0.66 8.29 23.16
C VAL A 493 -0.39 8.62 21.70
N ILE A 494 -1.45 8.70 20.90
CA ILE A 494 -1.41 9.15 19.51
C ILE A 494 -1.87 10.62 19.46
N GLY A 495 -1.10 11.48 18.81
CA GLY A 495 -1.21 12.93 18.94
C GLY A 495 -0.44 13.49 20.16
N PRO A 496 -0.45 14.82 20.42
CA PRO A 496 -1.22 15.85 19.73
C PRO A 496 -0.88 16.04 18.26
N MET A 497 -1.79 16.66 17.50
CA MET A 497 -1.63 16.80 16.06
C MET A 497 -0.84 18.04 15.63
N THR A 498 -0.75 19.09 16.46
CA THR A 498 0.05 20.27 16.12
C THR A 498 1.39 20.31 16.83
N SER A 499 2.39 20.92 16.21
CA SER A 499 3.73 21.09 16.78
C SER A 499 3.72 21.90 18.10
N ALA A 500 2.79 22.85 18.24
CA ALA A 500 2.69 23.65 19.47
C ALA A 500 2.19 22.81 20.66
N GLU A 501 1.21 21.94 20.41
CA GLU A 501 0.70 21.03 21.43
C GLU A 501 1.73 19.95 21.79
N VAL A 502 2.46 19.39 20.81
CA VAL A 502 3.52 18.40 21.08
C VAL A 502 4.63 19.00 21.96
N LEU A 503 5.09 20.22 21.67
CA LEU A 503 6.08 20.91 22.51
C LEU A 503 5.55 21.18 23.93
N ALA A 504 4.26 21.49 24.08
CA ALA A 504 3.68 21.76 25.40
C ALA A 504 3.57 20.51 26.28
N VAL A 505 3.45 19.32 25.69
CA VAL A 505 3.39 18.05 26.44
C VAL A 505 4.76 17.38 26.64
N GLU A 506 5.79 17.83 25.92
CA GLU A 506 7.11 17.19 25.84
C GLU A 506 7.75 16.92 27.21
N GLU A 507 7.87 17.95 28.05
CA GLU A 507 8.49 17.80 29.38
C GLU A 507 7.71 16.79 30.24
N PHE A 508 6.38 16.85 30.17
CA PHE A 508 5.51 15.96 30.93
C PHE A 508 5.66 14.50 30.49
N ILE A 509 5.64 14.21 29.19
CA ILE A 509 5.76 12.84 28.68
C ILE A 509 7.15 12.26 28.94
N GLN A 510 8.21 13.07 28.87
CA GLN A 510 9.58 12.62 29.16
C GLN A 510 9.73 12.30 30.64
N HIS A 511 9.19 13.13 31.53
CA HIS A 511 9.22 12.90 32.97
C HIS A 511 8.45 11.63 33.38
N ASN A 512 7.27 11.43 32.78
CA ASN A 512 6.36 10.33 33.13
C ASN A 512 6.54 9.08 32.26
N GLN A 513 7.51 9.08 31.34
CA GLN A 513 7.86 7.97 30.45
C GLN A 513 6.66 7.46 29.62
N ILE A 514 5.91 8.41 29.04
CA ILE A 514 4.82 8.13 28.11
C ILE A 514 5.40 8.14 26.69
N SER A 515 5.12 7.09 25.91
CA SER A 515 5.49 7.06 24.49
C SER A 515 4.45 7.78 23.66
N LEU A 516 4.88 8.74 22.84
CA LEU A 516 4.00 9.56 22.03
C LEU A 516 4.24 9.30 20.53
N ILE A 517 3.18 9.12 19.76
CA ILE A 517 3.23 9.04 18.29
C ILE A 517 2.43 10.21 17.71
N SER A 518 3.11 11.21 17.16
CA SER A 518 2.47 12.32 16.48
C SER A 518 2.27 12.00 14.99
N PRO A 519 1.03 12.05 14.47
CA PRO A 519 0.76 11.79 13.06
C PRO A 519 1.02 12.99 12.15
N SER A 520 1.21 14.20 12.69
CA SER A 520 1.15 15.44 11.90
C SER A 520 2.01 16.62 12.38
N SER A 521 2.81 16.49 13.44
CA SER A 521 3.66 17.60 13.91
C SER A 521 4.98 17.68 13.14
N THR A 522 5.22 18.76 12.41
CA THR A 522 6.34 18.87 11.47
C THR A 522 7.46 19.83 11.89
N ALA A 523 7.28 20.61 12.97
CA ALA A 523 8.20 21.70 13.34
C ALA A 523 9.65 21.23 13.51
N VAL A 524 10.59 22.09 13.13
CA VAL A 524 12.04 21.79 13.16
C VAL A 524 12.56 21.61 14.58
N SER A 525 12.02 22.35 15.56
CA SER A 525 12.38 22.22 16.98
C SER A 525 12.08 20.85 17.60
N LEU A 526 11.20 20.06 16.97
CA LEU A 526 10.88 18.69 17.37
C LEU A 526 11.79 17.64 16.72
N ALA A 527 12.70 18.01 15.81
CA ALA A 527 13.62 17.07 15.16
C ALA A 527 14.84 16.77 16.06
N LYS A 528 14.61 16.03 17.15
CA LYS A 528 15.63 15.67 18.14
C LYS A 528 15.36 14.29 18.73
N LYS A 529 16.41 13.65 19.26
CA LYS A 529 16.27 12.34 19.92
C LYS A 529 15.50 12.45 21.24
N ASP A 530 14.31 11.86 21.28
CA ASP A 530 13.49 11.72 22.49
C ASP A 530 12.54 10.50 22.38
N THR A 531 11.41 10.53 23.10
CA THR A 531 10.36 9.49 23.12
C THR A 531 9.10 9.92 22.35
N ILE A 532 9.28 10.81 21.36
CA ILE A 532 8.25 11.25 20.43
C ILE A 532 8.58 10.67 19.06
N MET A 533 7.67 9.87 18.54
CA MET A 533 7.74 9.39 17.16
C MET A 533 6.90 10.31 16.29
N ARG A 534 7.45 10.80 15.19
CA ARG A 534 6.70 11.63 14.23
C ARG A 534 6.58 10.90 12.91
N LEU A 535 5.35 10.54 12.52
CA LEU A 535 5.09 9.89 11.22
C LEU A 535 5.10 10.88 10.05
N THR A 536 5.76 12.01 10.23
CA THR A 536 5.96 13.08 9.25
C THR A 536 7.44 13.46 9.21
N ALA A 537 7.91 13.89 8.04
CA ALA A 537 9.23 14.50 7.93
C ALA A 537 9.25 15.90 8.58
N SER A 538 10.45 16.37 8.94
CA SER A 538 10.65 17.75 9.41
C SER A 538 10.34 18.79 8.31
N ASP A 539 9.75 19.92 8.72
CA ASP A 539 9.48 21.11 7.89
C ASP A 539 10.72 21.65 7.17
N ALA A 540 11.92 21.38 7.70
CA ALA A 540 13.18 21.70 7.04
C ALA A 540 13.24 21.12 5.61
N ASN A 541 12.56 20.00 5.35
CA ASN A 541 12.51 19.38 4.03
C ASN A 541 11.40 19.99 3.16
N GLN A 542 10.22 20.31 3.72
CA GLN A 542 9.14 20.95 2.98
C GLN A 542 9.51 22.36 2.54
N ALA A 543 10.21 23.12 3.39
CA ALA A 543 10.77 24.41 3.06
C ALA A 543 11.66 24.34 1.81
N LYS A 544 12.58 23.36 1.75
CA LYS A 544 13.43 23.12 0.57
C LYS A 544 12.61 22.77 -0.67
N ALA A 545 11.56 21.97 -0.52
CA ALA A 545 10.68 21.60 -1.62
C ALA A 545 9.96 22.83 -2.21
N ILE A 546 9.40 23.70 -1.36
CA ILE A 546 8.75 24.95 -1.79
C ILE A 546 9.76 25.86 -2.49
N VAL A 547 10.97 26.03 -1.91
CA VAL A 547 12.03 26.84 -2.53
C VAL A 547 12.44 26.28 -3.89
N ALA A 548 12.57 24.96 -4.04
CA ALA A 548 12.90 24.33 -5.32
C ALA A 548 11.81 24.60 -6.37
N LEU A 549 10.53 24.51 -6.01
CA LEU A 549 9.43 24.85 -6.92
C LEU A 549 9.43 26.35 -7.29
N MET A 550 9.69 27.22 -6.31
CA MET A 550 9.81 28.66 -6.53
C MET A 550 10.94 28.98 -7.52
N GLN A 551 12.11 28.34 -7.37
CA GLN A 551 13.26 28.48 -8.26
C GLN A 551 12.91 28.03 -9.70
N GLU A 552 12.23 26.90 -9.84
CA GLU A 552 11.76 26.40 -11.15
C GLU A 552 10.86 27.43 -11.85
N TYR A 553 10.02 28.12 -11.08
CA TYR A 553 9.16 29.18 -11.59
C TYR A 553 9.83 30.56 -11.71
N GLY A 554 11.13 30.66 -11.45
CA GLY A 554 11.91 31.90 -11.51
C GLY A 554 11.52 32.93 -10.44
N ILE A 555 10.99 32.49 -9.29
CA ILE A 555 10.66 33.36 -8.17
C ILE A 555 11.94 33.76 -7.43
N THR A 556 12.12 35.06 -7.25
CA THR A 556 13.31 35.67 -6.62
C THR A 556 12.97 36.67 -5.51
N ASN A 557 11.70 37.06 -5.38
CA ASN A 557 11.23 37.99 -4.36
C ASN A 557 10.08 37.33 -3.59
N VAL A 558 10.26 37.06 -2.30
CA VAL A 558 9.25 36.37 -1.49
C VAL A 558 8.86 37.21 -0.27
N ALA A 559 7.55 37.33 -0.07
CA ALA A 559 6.95 37.72 1.19
C ALA A 559 6.58 36.48 1.99
N VAL A 560 6.76 36.48 3.31
CA VAL A 560 6.32 35.40 4.19
C VAL A 560 5.33 35.96 5.20
N ILE A 561 4.16 35.32 5.29
CA ILE A 561 3.19 35.55 6.35
C ILE A 561 2.95 34.24 7.09
N HIS A 562 3.01 34.27 8.42
CA HIS A 562 2.94 33.06 9.22
C HIS A 562 2.18 33.25 10.52
N ARG A 563 1.50 32.20 10.97
CA ARG A 563 0.87 32.16 12.29
C ARG A 563 1.92 32.25 13.41
N GLU A 564 1.52 32.83 14.53
CA GLU A 564 2.35 33.05 15.71
C GLU A 564 2.30 31.83 16.65
N ASP A 565 2.89 30.72 16.22
CA ASP A 565 3.14 29.54 17.03
C ASP A 565 4.43 28.82 16.60
N SER A 566 4.79 27.71 17.28
CA SER A 566 6.03 26.99 16.99
C SER A 566 6.08 26.46 15.56
N TYR A 567 4.97 26.00 15.00
CA TYR A 567 4.88 25.57 13.60
C TYR A 567 5.18 26.73 12.64
N GLY A 568 4.43 27.84 12.76
CA GLY A 568 4.59 28.99 11.88
C GLY A 568 5.98 29.63 11.98
N ASN A 569 6.51 29.75 13.19
CA ASN A 569 7.82 30.33 13.45
C ASN A 569 8.97 29.45 12.92
N ASP A 570 8.94 28.16 13.21
CA ASP A 570 9.99 27.22 12.76
C ASP A 570 9.96 27.07 11.25
N PHE A 571 8.77 26.95 10.65
CA PHE A 571 8.65 26.86 9.20
C PHE A 571 9.17 28.14 8.52
N ALA A 572 8.78 29.33 9.01
CA ALA A 572 9.24 30.58 8.45
C ALA A 572 10.77 30.75 8.57
N ALA A 573 11.36 30.26 9.67
CA ALA A 573 12.81 30.24 9.85
C ALA A 573 13.49 29.23 8.89
N ALA A 574 12.94 28.02 8.76
CA ALA A 574 13.44 27.00 7.85
C ALA A 574 13.36 27.44 6.38
N PHE A 575 12.25 28.05 5.98
CA PHE A 575 12.08 28.65 4.66
C PHE A 575 13.10 29.75 4.41
N GLN A 576 13.27 30.68 5.36
CA GLN A 576 14.26 31.75 5.24
C GLN A 576 15.70 31.22 5.17
N ALA A 577 16.01 30.11 5.84
CA ALA A 577 17.31 29.45 5.73
C ALA A 577 17.52 28.75 4.38
N ALA A 578 16.45 28.20 3.79
CA ALA A 578 16.48 27.54 2.48
C ALA A 578 16.46 28.53 1.31
N PHE A 579 15.78 29.66 1.46
CA PHE A 579 15.66 30.70 0.44
C PHE A 579 16.86 31.65 0.56
N ALA A 580 17.88 31.44 -0.29
CA ALA A 580 19.15 32.16 -0.22
C ALA A 580 19.04 33.69 -0.40
N ASP A 581 17.96 34.16 -1.03
CA ASP A 581 17.67 35.58 -1.24
C ASP A 581 16.95 36.21 -0.04
N SER A 582 17.04 37.53 0.11
CA SER A 582 16.36 38.23 1.20
C SER A 582 14.84 38.31 0.97
N LEU A 583 14.07 38.06 2.04
CA LEU A 583 12.62 38.29 2.04
C LEU A 583 12.34 39.79 2.02
N PHE A 584 11.46 40.25 1.13
CA PHE A 584 11.10 41.69 1.07
C PHE A 584 10.03 42.06 2.11
N PHE A 585 9.33 41.05 2.65
CA PHE A 585 8.31 41.20 3.68
C PHE A 585 8.26 39.94 4.53
N LYS A 586 8.18 40.11 5.85
CA LYS A 586 7.93 39.02 6.80
C LYS A 586 7.06 39.54 7.93
N GLN A 587 5.89 38.95 8.14
CA GLN A 587 4.99 39.36 9.21
C GLN A 587 4.27 38.16 9.82
N GLN A 588 4.23 38.13 11.15
CA GLN A 588 3.44 37.16 11.91
C GLN A 588 2.00 37.63 12.12
N TYR A 589 1.07 36.68 12.29
CA TYR A 589 -0.31 36.94 12.68
C TYR A 589 -0.75 36.02 13.83
N SER A 590 -1.66 36.50 14.68
CA SER A 590 -2.15 35.71 15.82
C SER A 590 -2.94 34.49 15.33
N THR A 591 -2.84 33.35 16.03
CA THR A 591 -3.62 32.14 15.75
C THR A 591 -5.14 32.34 15.85
N GLU A 592 -5.59 33.40 16.52
CA GLU A 592 -7.01 33.78 16.65
C GLU A 592 -7.39 34.94 15.72
N GLN A 593 -6.50 35.34 14.80
CA GLN A 593 -6.72 36.52 13.96
C GLN A 593 -7.88 36.31 12.99
N THR A 594 -8.88 37.19 13.09
CA THR A 594 -10.07 37.20 12.24
C THR A 594 -10.15 38.41 11.31
N ASP A 595 -9.31 39.43 11.54
CA ASP A 595 -9.16 40.61 10.67
C ASP A 595 -7.72 40.70 10.15
N PHE A 596 -7.56 40.49 8.85
CA PHE A 596 -6.29 40.56 8.12
C PHE A 596 -6.11 41.89 7.38
N SER A 597 -7.04 42.85 7.49
CA SER A 597 -7.03 44.08 6.69
C SER A 597 -5.79 44.96 6.90
N SER A 598 -5.20 44.97 8.10
CA SER A 598 -3.95 45.69 8.37
C SER A 598 -2.73 44.98 7.75
N LEU A 599 -2.66 43.66 7.92
CA LEU A 599 -1.61 42.81 7.35
C LEU A 599 -1.64 42.84 5.82
N LEU A 600 -2.81 42.69 5.19
CA LEU A 600 -2.98 42.74 3.75
C LEU A 600 -2.56 44.10 3.17
N ARG A 601 -2.91 45.21 3.83
CA ARG A 601 -2.46 46.55 3.42
C ARG A 601 -0.95 46.72 3.54
N ALA A 602 -0.34 46.24 4.61
CA ALA A 602 1.12 46.30 4.79
C ALA A 602 1.85 45.45 3.73
N LEU A 603 1.35 44.24 3.48
CA LEU A 603 1.87 43.35 2.44
C LEU A 603 1.75 44.00 1.05
N GLU A 604 0.59 44.55 0.72
CA GLU A 604 0.36 45.23 -0.56
C GLU A 604 1.30 46.44 -0.75
N GLN A 605 1.51 47.25 0.28
CA GLN A 605 2.43 48.39 0.26
C GLN A 605 3.90 47.97 0.08
N SER A 606 4.26 46.76 0.51
CA SER A 606 5.61 46.23 0.37
C SER A 606 5.90 45.59 -0.99
N LEU A 607 4.87 45.39 -1.85
CA LEU A 607 5.05 44.70 -3.13
C LEU A 607 6.02 45.47 -4.06
N PRO A 608 7.04 44.79 -4.62
CA PRO A 608 7.92 45.39 -5.61
C PRO A 608 7.14 45.76 -6.89
N SER A 609 7.10 47.05 -7.25
CA SER A 609 6.23 47.55 -8.32
C SER A 609 6.61 47.06 -9.73
N ALA A 610 7.84 46.58 -9.94
CA ALA A 610 8.40 46.26 -11.26
C ALA A 610 8.56 44.75 -11.56
N VAL A 611 8.30 43.84 -10.59
CA VAL A 611 8.78 42.44 -10.68
C VAL A 611 7.73 41.37 -10.36
N ARG A 612 6.44 41.66 -10.60
CA ARG A 612 5.29 40.78 -10.24
C ARG A 612 5.43 39.32 -10.69
N LYS A 613 6.08 39.05 -11.83
CA LYS A 613 6.29 37.68 -12.35
C LYS A 613 7.27 36.83 -11.53
N THR A 614 8.22 37.46 -10.83
CA THR A 614 9.20 36.78 -9.96
C THR A 614 8.93 37.04 -8.48
N THR A 615 7.76 37.62 -8.17
CA THR A 615 7.31 37.92 -6.80
C THR A 615 6.29 36.89 -6.36
N ALA A 616 6.42 36.41 -5.12
CA ALA A 616 5.47 35.49 -4.52
C ALA A 616 5.20 35.82 -3.05
N VAL A 617 4.07 35.30 -2.54
CA VAL A 617 3.74 35.30 -1.13
C VAL A 617 3.67 33.85 -0.64
N LEU A 618 4.37 33.53 0.43
CA LEU A 618 4.23 32.28 1.17
C LEU A 618 3.33 32.53 2.39
N VAL A 619 2.23 31.79 2.49
CA VAL A 619 1.34 31.77 3.66
C VAL A 619 1.52 30.46 4.43
N ILE A 620 1.81 30.56 5.72
CA ILE A 620 1.95 29.43 6.64
C ILE A 620 0.81 29.54 7.67
N GLY A 621 -0.12 28.60 7.63
CA GLY A 621 -1.39 28.71 8.34
C GLY A 621 -2.26 27.47 8.24
N PHE A 622 -3.45 27.52 8.84
CA PHE A 622 -4.51 26.51 8.72
C PHE A 622 -5.76 27.18 8.10
N ASP A 623 -6.92 27.04 8.74
CA ASP A 623 -8.20 27.58 8.29
C ASP A 623 -8.25 29.11 8.21
N GLU A 624 -7.34 29.82 8.89
CA GLU A 624 -7.27 31.28 8.86
C GLU A 624 -7.06 31.83 7.44
N VAL A 625 -6.47 31.01 6.56
CA VAL A 625 -6.24 31.32 5.14
C VAL A 625 -7.55 31.60 4.39
N VAL A 626 -8.67 30.98 4.80
CA VAL A 626 -9.99 31.21 4.18
C VAL A 626 -10.43 32.64 4.45
N THR A 627 -10.32 33.09 5.70
CA THR A 627 -10.64 34.45 6.10
C THR A 627 -9.70 35.45 5.42
N LEU A 628 -8.40 35.15 5.40
CA LEU A 628 -7.39 35.97 4.72
C LEU A 628 -7.74 36.20 3.25
N PHE A 629 -7.97 35.14 2.47
CA PHE A 629 -8.30 35.27 1.04
C PHE A 629 -9.67 35.94 0.83
N SER A 630 -10.64 35.73 1.71
CA SER A 630 -11.95 36.40 1.63
C SER A 630 -11.87 37.92 1.81
N GLN A 631 -10.81 38.42 2.45
CA GLN A 631 -10.60 39.84 2.75
C GLN A 631 -9.72 40.55 1.73
N ILE A 632 -9.13 39.84 0.75
CA ILE A 632 -8.39 40.46 -0.35
C ILE A 632 -9.37 41.13 -1.32
N PRO A 633 -9.29 42.46 -1.55
CA PRO A 633 -10.13 43.13 -2.54
C PRO A 633 -9.91 42.56 -3.95
N ALA A 634 -10.97 42.44 -4.75
CA ALA A 634 -10.90 41.86 -6.10
C ALA A 634 -9.97 42.60 -7.07
N ASN A 635 -9.64 43.85 -6.79
CA ASN A 635 -8.70 44.69 -7.56
C ASN A 635 -7.31 44.80 -6.91
N SER A 636 -7.03 44.04 -5.84
CA SER A 636 -5.74 44.07 -5.16
C SER A 636 -4.65 43.48 -6.06
N PRO A 637 -3.47 44.12 -6.16
CA PRO A 637 -2.31 43.56 -6.84
C PRO A 637 -1.79 42.27 -6.18
N LEU A 638 -2.24 41.94 -4.96
CA LEU A 638 -1.95 40.64 -4.32
C LEU A 638 -2.51 39.45 -5.10
N LEU A 639 -3.56 39.65 -5.89
CA LEU A 639 -4.14 38.61 -6.75
C LEU A 639 -3.35 38.43 -8.07
N GLU A 640 -2.36 39.28 -8.34
CA GLU A 640 -1.51 39.22 -9.53
C GLU A 640 -0.15 38.55 -9.29
N VAL A 641 0.22 38.33 -8.02
CA VAL A 641 1.43 37.59 -7.63
C VAL A 641 1.06 36.14 -7.30
N LYS A 642 2.04 35.23 -7.40
CA LYS A 642 1.80 33.83 -7.05
C LYS A 642 1.75 33.66 -5.53
N TRP A 643 0.80 32.88 -5.06
CA TRP A 643 0.74 32.46 -3.66
C TRP A 643 1.17 31.01 -3.52
N TYR A 644 1.96 30.76 -2.47
CA TYR A 644 2.38 29.43 -2.06
C TYR A 644 1.88 29.19 -0.64
N GLY A 645 1.48 27.96 -0.36
CA GLY A 645 1.10 27.53 0.98
C GLY A 645 1.76 26.23 1.39
N THR A 646 1.58 25.88 2.65
CA THR A 646 2.04 24.62 3.25
C THR A 646 0.93 23.57 3.23
N ASP A 647 1.24 22.42 3.81
CA ASP A 647 0.35 21.27 4.02
C ASP A 647 -0.80 21.58 4.96
N GLY A 648 -0.61 22.54 5.88
CA GLY A 648 -1.68 23.09 6.69
C GLY A 648 -2.82 23.77 5.89
N VAL A 649 -2.57 24.16 4.64
CA VAL A 649 -3.56 24.79 3.73
C VAL A 649 -3.99 23.85 2.60
N ALA A 650 -3.12 22.92 2.19
CA ALA A 650 -3.38 22.01 1.08
C ALA A 650 -4.67 21.19 1.32
N GLY A 651 -5.50 21.07 0.29
CA GLY A 651 -6.72 20.26 0.36
C GLY A 651 -7.84 20.83 1.25
N ASN A 652 -7.71 22.07 1.74
CA ASN A 652 -8.71 22.67 2.64
C ASN A 652 -10.09 22.81 1.95
N PRO A 653 -11.16 22.15 2.46
CA PRO A 653 -12.49 22.21 1.85
C PRO A 653 -13.24 23.51 2.15
N ALA A 654 -12.98 24.16 3.29
CA ALA A 654 -13.56 25.45 3.64
C ALA A 654 -13.10 26.55 2.66
N LEU A 655 -11.87 26.42 2.14
CA LEU A 655 -11.37 27.29 1.09
C LEU A 655 -12.14 27.12 -0.23
N LEU A 656 -12.51 25.90 -0.62
CA LEU A 656 -13.27 25.62 -1.85
C LEU A 656 -14.74 26.09 -1.78
N THR A 657 -15.32 26.07 -0.58
CA THR A 657 -16.74 26.38 -0.37
C THR A 657 -17.01 27.87 -0.12
N ASN A 658 -16.01 28.66 0.29
CA ASN A 658 -16.13 30.11 0.40
C ASN A 658 -15.94 30.77 -0.98
N PRO A 659 -16.98 31.40 -1.57
CA PRO A 659 -16.95 31.86 -2.96
C PRO A 659 -15.94 32.99 -3.21
N ILE A 660 -15.72 33.87 -2.23
CA ILE A 660 -14.74 34.96 -2.38
C ILE A 660 -13.33 34.41 -2.23
N ALA A 661 -13.11 33.59 -1.19
CA ALA A 661 -11.80 33.04 -0.89
C ALA A 661 -11.31 32.12 -2.02
N VAL A 662 -12.15 31.23 -2.54
CA VAL A 662 -11.78 30.33 -3.64
C VAL A 662 -11.46 31.07 -4.93
N THR A 663 -12.25 32.09 -5.27
CA THR A 663 -11.99 32.91 -6.47
C THR A 663 -10.67 33.66 -6.33
N ASN A 664 -10.42 34.27 -5.18
CA ASN A 664 -9.18 34.97 -4.91
C ASN A 664 -7.97 34.03 -4.88
N ALA A 665 -8.08 32.86 -4.26
CA ALA A 665 -7.02 31.84 -4.23
C ALA A 665 -6.69 31.31 -5.63
N ASN A 666 -7.70 31.08 -6.47
CA ASN A 666 -7.50 30.70 -7.87
C ASN A 666 -6.82 31.83 -8.69
N LEU A 667 -7.24 33.09 -8.52
CA LEU A 667 -6.61 34.24 -9.20
C LEU A 667 -5.13 34.38 -8.81
N ALA A 668 -4.85 34.26 -7.52
CA ALA A 668 -3.52 34.22 -6.92
C ALA A 668 -2.70 32.96 -7.27
N ARG A 669 -3.31 31.98 -7.95
CA ARG A 669 -2.70 30.67 -8.28
C ARG A 669 -2.12 29.97 -7.06
N LEU A 670 -2.85 30.01 -5.94
CA LEU A 670 -2.43 29.40 -4.68
C LEU A 670 -2.01 27.95 -4.92
N THR A 671 -0.73 27.68 -4.69
CA THR A 671 -0.12 26.35 -4.85
C THR A 671 0.42 25.91 -3.50
N CYS A 672 -0.13 24.83 -2.95
CA CYS A 672 0.22 24.33 -1.63
C CYS A 672 1.01 23.02 -1.74
N SER A 673 2.04 22.85 -0.92
CA SER A 673 2.72 21.57 -0.79
C SER A 673 2.01 20.66 0.20
N SER A 674 2.00 19.36 -0.04
CA SER A 674 1.56 18.34 0.92
C SER A 674 2.48 17.12 0.85
N PRO A 675 2.77 16.43 1.96
CA PRO A 675 3.54 15.20 1.91
C PRO A 675 2.85 14.18 1.00
N SER A 676 3.61 13.54 0.11
CA SER A 676 3.02 12.56 -0.82
C SER A 676 4.05 11.56 -1.34
N TRP A 677 3.75 10.29 -1.13
CA TRP A 677 4.51 9.17 -1.71
C TRP A 677 4.40 9.06 -3.22
N GLN A 678 3.36 9.64 -3.82
CA GLN A 678 3.20 9.68 -5.28
C GLN A 678 4.36 10.42 -5.95
N ALA A 679 5.13 11.23 -5.22
CA ALA A 679 6.34 11.84 -5.76
C ALA A 679 7.43 10.83 -6.15
N TYR A 680 7.38 9.61 -5.63
CA TYR A 680 8.25 8.52 -6.05
C TYR A 680 7.76 7.78 -7.30
N GLY A 681 6.56 8.11 -7.81
CA GLY A 681 5.91 7.35 -8.88
C GLY A 681 5.10 6.17 -8.37
N ILE A 682 5.25 5.83 -7.09
CA ILE A 682 4.69 4.61 -6.51
C ILE A 682 3.18 4.73 -6.31
N PHE A 683 2.43 3.80 -6.89
CA PHE A 683 1.02 3.59 -6.63
C PHE A 683 0.85 2.57 -5.49
N ALA A 684 0.30 3.04 -4.36
CA ALA A 684 0.08 2.21 -3.17
C ALA A 684 -1.40 1.85 -3.02
N VAL A 685 -1.72 0.60 -3.27
CA VAL A 685 -3.09 0.05 -3.23
C VAL A 685 -3.72 0.14 -1.84
N GLN A 686 -2.93 0.02 -0.78
CA GLN A 686 -3.35 0.10 0.62
C GLN A 686 -4.02 1.44 0.94
N ARG A 687 -3.55 2.53 0.32
CA ARG A 687 -4.13 3.87 0.45
C ARG A 687 -5.56 3.89 -0.07
N GLU A 688 -5.77 3.34 -1.26
CA GLU A 688 -7.07 3.33 -1.93
C GLU A 688 -8.05 2.39 -1.23
N LEU A 689 -7.56 1.27 -0.69
CA LEU A 689 -8.35 0.40 0.18
C LEU A 689 -8.83 1.15 1.44
N LEU A 690 -7.93 1.83 2.16
CA LEU A 690 -8.32 2.61 3.33
C LEU A 690 -9.31 3.72 2.96
N ASN A 691 -9.10 4.40 1.83
CA ASN A 691 -10.01 5.42 1.33
C ASN A 691 -11.42 4.84 1.08
N TYR A 692 -11.53 3.67 0.43
CA TYR A 692 -12.80 2.97 0.22
C TYR A 692 -13.47 2.58 1.54
N GLU A 693 -12.74 2.01 2.49
CA GLU A 693 -13.29 1.57 3.78
C GLU A 693 -13.79 2.76 4.62
N LEU A 694 -13.05 3.87 4.63
CA LEU A 694 -13.47 5.11 5.27
C LEU A 694 -14.71 5.71 4.60
N ALA A 695 -14.79 5.66 3.26
CA ALA A 695 -15.97 6.12 2.54
C ALA A 695 -17.22 5.33 2.94
N LYS A 696 -17.07 4.01 3.04
CA LYS A 696 -18.13 3.10 3.46
C LYS A 696 -18.54 3.31 4.92
N ALA A 697 -17.58 3.57 5.80
CA ALA A 697 -17.83 3.80 7.22
C ALA A 697 -18.53 5.14 7.50
N THR A 698 -18.23 6.19 6.72
CA THR A 698 -18.73 7.55 6.96
C THR A 698 -19.93 7.91 6.08
N GLY A 699 -20.12 7.25 4.94
CA GLY A 699 -21.11 7.63 3.92
C GLY A 699 -20.70 8.86 3.09
N GLU A 700 -19.52 9.41 3.32
CA GLU A 700 -18.94 10.53 2.58
C GLU A 700 -17.69 10.05 1.85
N SER A 701 -17.47 10.50 0.61
CA SER A 701 -16.20 10.20 -0.05
C SER A 701 -15.09 10.98 0.67
N PRO A 702 -14.09 10.32 1.29
CA PRO A 702 -12.98 11.01 1.93
C PRO A 702 -11.97 11.50 0.88
N TYR A 703 -12.32 11.50 -0.41
CA TYR A 703 -11.38 11.76 -1.48
C TYR A 703 -11.02 13.26 -1.59
N PRO A 704 -9.72 13.61 -1.60
CA PRO A 704 -8.57 12.73 -1.40
C PRO A 704 -8.29 12.45 0.09
N LEU A 705 -7.93 11.20 0.40
CA LEU A 705 -7.53 10.78 1.75
C LEU A 705 -6.35 11.64 2.22
N SER A 706 -6.53 12.30 3.37
CA SER A 706 -5.48 13.16 3.98
C SER A 706 -4.28 12.33 4.43
N TYR A 707 -3.08 12.88 4.22
CA TYR A 707 -1.83 12.28 4.67
C TYR A 707 -1.82 12.01 6.18
N TYR A 708 -2.31 12.94 6.99
CA TYR A 708 -2.34 12.79 8.46
C TYR A 708 -3.43 11.82 8.93
N GLN A 709 -4.52 11.71 8.16
CA GLN A 709 -5.56 10.72 8.42
C GLN A 709 -5.01 9.30 8.25
N SER A 710 -4.26 9.06 7.17
CA SER A 710 -3.48 7.83 6.97
C SER A 710 -2.48 7.57 8.10
N ASN A 711 -1.66 8.55 8.46
CA ASN A 711 -0.68 8.40 9.54
C ASN A 711 -1.34 8.06 10.88
N SER A 712 -2.53 8.60 11.16
CA SER A 712 -3.27 8.29 12.39
C SER A 712 -3.73 6.83 12.42
N TYR A 713 -4.18 6.29 11.28
CA TYR A 713 -4.49 4.87 11.14
C TYR A 713 -3.25 4.00 11.37
N ASP A 714 -2.13 4.33 10.72
CA ASP A 714 -0.87 3.59 10.80
C ASP A 714 -0.25 3.65 12.22
N ALA A 715 -0.36 4.78 12.92
CA ALA A 715 0.12 4.96 14.29
C ALA A 715 -0.51 3.97 15.27
N LEU A 716 -1.80 3.67 15.11
CA LEU A 716 -2.48 2.70 15.98
C LEU A 716 -1.99 1.27 15.74
N TRP A 717 -1.74 0.90 14.48
CA TRP A 717 -1.16 -0.41 14.16
C TRP A 717 0.24 -0.58 14.73
N ILE A 718 1.09 0.45 14.60
CA ILE A 718 2.42 0.49 15.23
C ILE A 718 2.29 0.27 16.74
N ALA A 719 1.40 1.00 17.41
CA ALA A 719 1.19 0.88 18.85
C ALA A 719 0.70 -0.52 19.26
N ALA A 720 -0.28 -1.06 18.56
CA ALA A 720 -0.85 -2.37 18.86
C ALA A 720 0.17 -3.50 18.69
N MET A 721 0.93 -3.48 17.59
CA MET A 721 1.97 -4.49 17.35
C MET A 721 3.15 -4.33 18.30
N ALA A 722 3.49 -3.12 18.73
CA ALA A 722 4.48 -2.91 19.78
C ALA A 722 4.03 -3.53 21.12
N TYR A 723 2.75 -3.39 21.50
CA TYR A 723 2.21 -4.09 22.68
C TYR A 723 2.23 -5.60 22.54
N ARG A 724 1.95 -6.14 21.34
CA ARG A 724 2.07 -7.58 21.05
C ARG A 724 3.49 -8.07 21.31
N GLU A 725 4.50 -7.37 20.80
CA GLU A 725 5.90 -7.77 20.93
C GLU A 725 6.49 -7.53 22.32
N ALA A 726 6.11 -6.44 22.97
CA ALA A 726 6.64 -6.06 24.28
C ALA A 726 5.94 -6.80 25.43
N GLY A 727 4.67 -7.15 25.25
CA GLY A 727 3.75 -7.54 26.31
C GLY A 727 3.07 -6.33 26.96
N VAL A 728 1.82 -6.49 27.39
CA VAL A 728 0.98 -5.40 27.96
C VAL A 728 1.56 -4.77 29.23
N GLU A 729 2.32 -5.55 30.01
CA GLU A 729 3.00 -5.11 31.23
C GLU A 729 4.42 -4.57 30.99
N ALA A 730 4.83 -4.42 29.72
CA ALA A 730 6.15 -3.90 29.39
C ALA A 730 6.41 -2.55 30.07
N GLY A 731 7.66 -2.39 30.54
CA GLY A 731 8.17 -1.11 30.99
C GLY A 731 8.41 -0.16 29.81
N PRO A 732 8.48 1.16 30.05
CA PRO A 732 8.50 2.17 28.98
C PRO A 732 9.62 1.99 27.96
N LYS A 733 10.84 1.65 28.41
CA LYS A 733 11.98 1.44 27.52
C LYS A 733 11.73 0.32 26.52
N LEU A 734 11.28 -0.85 26.99
CA LEU A 734 11.02 -1.98 26.10
C LEU A 734 9.90 -1.65 25.11
N LEU A 735 8.85 -0.96 25.59
CA LEU A 735 7.74 -0.55 24.73
C LEU A 735 8.19 0.43 23.64
N TRP A 736 9.03 1.41 23.99
CA TRP A 736 9.62 2.35 23.03
C TRP A 736 10.51 1.64 22.00
N ASP A 737 11.42 0.75 22.46
CA ASP A 737 12.26 -0.05 21.57
C ASP A 737 11.41 -0.87 20.57
N LYS A 738 10.22 -1.33 21.00
CA LYS A 738 9.27 -2.00 20.11
C LYS A 738 8.56 -1.05 19.17
N LEU A 739 8.16 0.14 19.61
CA LEU A 739 7.58 1.16 18.74
C LEU A 739 8.52 1.55 17.61
N GLU A 740 9.79 1.90 17.91
CA GLU A 740 10.80 2.23 16.90
C GLU A 740 10.97 1.07 15.91
N ARG A 741 11.13 -0.16 16.43
CA ARG A 741 11.20 -1.35 15.59
C ARG A 741 9.98 -1.50 14.68
N GLN A 742 8.77 -1.33 15.23
CA GLN A 742 7.53 -1.45 14.47
C GLN A 742 7.49 -0.41 13.34
N ALA A 743 7.84 0.85 13.61
CA ALA A 743 7.89 1.87 12.57
C ALA A 743 8.88 1.50 11.46
N ASP A 744 10.05 0.97 11.81
CA ASP A 744 11.09 0.59 10.84
C ASP A 744 10.71 -0.60 9.95
N ILE A 745 9.98 -1.58 10.50
CA ILE A 745 9.59 -2.81 9.79
C ILE A 745 8.15 -2.79 9.28
N SER A 746 7.43 -1.67 9.42
CA SER A 746 6.06 -1.54 8.95
C SER A 746 5.99 -0.80 7.62
N TYR A 747 5.06 -1.26 6.79
CA TYR A 747 4.63 -0.58 5.58
C TYR A 747 3.18 -0.16 5.77
N GLY A 748 2.95 1.15 5.81
CA GLY A 748 1.63 1.73 6.08
C GLY A 748 0.89 2.11 4.81
N THR A 749 -0.27 2.74 5.00
CA THR A 749 -1.08 3.26 3.88
C THR A 749 -0.38 4.32 3.05
N GLN A 750 0.69 4.90 3.57
CA GLN A 750 1.50 5.90 2.89
C GLN A 750 2.89 5.37 2.57
N GLY A 751 3.13 4.08 2.42
CA GLY A 751 4.49 3.61 2.12
C GLY A 751 5.30 3.17 3.35
N TYR A 752 6.62 3.12 3.22
CA TYR A 752 7.52 2.80 4.34
C TYR A 752 7.35 3.81 5.48
N LEU A 753 7.19 3.31 6.71
CA LEU A 753 6.99 4.11 7.91
C LEU A 753 8.27 4.39 8.71
N SER A 754 9.43 3.92 8.21
CA SER A 754 10.68 3.97 8.95
C SER A 754 11.00 5.39 9.41
N VAL A 755 11.74 5.46 10.51
CA VAL A 755 12.11 6.72 11.15
C VAL A 755 13.62 6.95 11.10
N ASP A 756 14.04 8.21 11.18
CA ASP A 756 15.42 8.59 11.31
C ASP A 756 15.89 8.50 12.78
N ASP A 757 17.13 8.89 13.04
CA ASP A 757 17.70 8.84 14.39
C ASP A 757 16.91 9.68 15.40
N ASN A 758 16.17 10.72 14.97
CA ASN A 758 15.34 11.54 15.85
C ASN A 758 13.95 10.94 16.11
N GLY A 759 13.58 9.85 15.44
CA GLY A 759 12.21 9.32 15.50
C GLY A 759 11.27 10.00 14.50
N ASP A 760 11.79 10.75 13.54
CA ASP A 760 11.00 11.40 12.49
C ASP A 760 10.94 10.53 11.25
N ARG A 761 9.84 10.59 10.50
CA ARG A 761 9.78 9.89 9.22
C ARG A 761 10.92 10.35 8.30
N TRP A 762 11.81 9.43 7.95
CA TRP A 762 13.04 9.78 7.21
C TRP A 762 12.75 10.29 5.79
N LEU A 763 11.65 9.84 5.21
CA LEU A 763 11.31 10.13 3.82
C LEU A 763 10.62 11.48 3.68
N ALA A 764 11.22 12.37 2.89
CA ALA A 764 10.68 13.67 2.56
C ALA A 764 10.33 13.78 1.07
N ALA A 765 9.04 13.64 0.77
CA ALA A 765 8.49 13.77 -0.56
C ALA A 765 7.19 14.55 -0.52
N TYR A 766 6.98 15.41 -1.51
CA TYR A 766 5.89 16.36 -1.53
C TYR A 766 5.23 16.39 -2.90
N GLN A 767 3.90 16.48 -2.91
CA GLN A 767 3.16 16.93 -4.07
C GLN A 767 2.82 18.41 -3.90
N PHE A 768 2.52 19.08 -5.02
CA PHE A 768 2.06 20.45 -5.03
C PHE A 768 0.70 20.53 -5.71
N ASP A 769 -0.29 20.97 -4.97
CA ASP A 769 -1.67 21.09 -5.43
C ASP A 769 -2.04 22.55 -5.62
N ARG A 770 -2.71 22.87 -6.73
CA ARG A 770 -3.22 24.20 -7.05
C ARG A 770 -4.74 24.18 -7.15
N ILE A 771 -5.37 25.25 -6.69
CA ILE A 771 -6.79 25.48 -6.94
C ILE A 771 -6.97 25.93 -8.39
N ASP A 772 -7.67 25.13 -9.18
CA ASP A 772 -8.05 25.45 -10.56
C ASP A 772 -9.57 25.36 -10.75
N ALA A 773 -10.10 26.24 -11.59
CA ALA A 773 -11.47 26.15 -12.09
C ALA A 773 -11.56 25.15 -13.26
N ARG A 774 -12.32 24.07 -13.11
CA ARG A 774 -12.68 23.13 -14.19
C ARG A 774 -14.19 22.99 -14.25
N ASN A 775 -14.78 23.19 -15.43
CA ASN A 775 -16.23 23.07 -15.68
C ASN A 775 -17.13 23.89 -14.73
N GLY A 776 -16.64 25.06 -14.27
CA GLY A 776 -17.40 25.93 -13.36
C GLY A 776 -17.32 25.55 -11.87
N ALA A 777 -16.56 24.51 -11.51
CA ALA A 777 -16.25 24.16 -10.13
C ALA A 777 -14.75 24.33 -9.84
N TYR A 778 -14.41 24.68 -8.61
CA TYR A 778 -13.04 24.75 -8.14
C TYR A 778 -12.64 23.43 -7.49
N ALA A 779 -11.43 22.97 -7.79
CA ALA A 779 -10.85 21.79 -7.15
C ALA A 779 -9.35 21.97 -6.93
N TRP A 780 -8.81 21.26 -5.94
CA TRP A 780 -7.37 21.05 -5.80
C TRP A 780 -6.91 20.07 -6.88
N ASN A 781 -5.86 20.45 -7.61
CA ASN A 781 -5.29 19.66 -8.68
C ASN A 781 -3.77 19.58 -8.51
N THR A 782 -3.23 18.37 -8.57
CA THR A 782 -1.78 18.16 -8.49
C THR A 782 -1.07 18.69 -9.73
N MET A 783 -0.03 19.48 -9.50
CA MET A 783 0.72 20.25 -10.49
C MET A 783 2.15 19.74 -10.67
N ALA A 784 2.76 19.32 -9.56
CA ALA A 784 4.16 18.94 -9.50
C ALA A 784 4.43 17.99 -8.33
N TYR A 785 5.56 17.29 -8.42
CA TYR A 785 6.10 16.48 -7.34
C TYR A 785 7.53 16.91 -7.02
N TYR A 786 7.93 16.76 -5.76
CA TYR A 786 9.30 16.90 -5.28
C TYR A 786 9.70 15.64 -4.52
N ARG A 787 10.89 15.13 -4.83
CA ARG A 787 11.49 14.02 -4.10
C ARG A 787 12.95 14.31 -3.78
N GLN A 788 13.36 13.88 -2.59
CA GLN A 788 14.77 13.81 -2.22
C GLN A 788 15.27 12.37 -2.44
N THR A 789 16.32 12.21 -3.25
CA THR A 789 16.94 10.90 -3.52
C THR A 789 18.40 10.91 -3.07
N LYS A 790 19.01 9.73 -2.96
CA LYS A 790 20.46 9.60 -2.69
C LYS A 790 21.34 10.28 -3.76
N GLN A 791 20.82 10.52 -4.97
CA GLN A 791 21.52 11.19 -6.07
C GLN A 791 21.28 12.71 -6.11
N GLY A 792 20.42 13.26 -5.24
CA GLY A 792 20.06 14.67 -5.19
C GLY A 792 18.55 14.91 -5.05
N SER A 793 18.15 16.17 -4.96
CA SER A 793 16.74 16.61 -4.90
C SER A 793 16.28 17.18 -6.25
N GLY A 794 15.03 16.94 -6.63
CA GLY A 794 14.47 17.48 -7.88
C GLY A 794 12.96 17.69 -7.84
N VAL A 795 12.48 18.59 -8.72
CA VAL A 795 11.06 18.87 -8.97
C VAL A 795 10.68 18.30 -10.35
N ARG A 796 9.55 17.61 -10.43
CA ARG A 796 8.94 17.14 -11.68
C ARG A 796 7.62 17.88 -11.91
N LEU A 797 7.54 18.69 -12.96
CA LEU A 797 6.32 19.37 -13.38
C LEU A 797 5.44 18.43 -14.22
N LEU A 798 4.14 18.35 -13.93
CA LEU A 798 3.23 17.44 -14.63
C LEU A 798 2.75 17.99 -15.98
N HIS A 799 2.76 19.31 -16.17
CA HIS A 799 2.30 19.94 -17.41
C HIS A 799 3.35 20.01 -18.53
N GLU A 800 4.61 19.68 -18.25
CA GLU A 800 5.69 19.63 -19.25
C GLU A 800 5.84 18.26 -19.91
N ILE A 801 5.06 17.26 -19.47
CA ILE A 801 5.02 15.94 -20.09
C ILE A 801 3.90 15.93 -21.14
N SER A 802 4.20 16.51 -22.31
CA SER A 802 3.49 16.12 -23.53
C SER A 802 4.16 14.89 -24.12
N SER A 803 3.39 13.81 -24.22
CA SER A 803 3.67 12.51 -24.83
C SER A 803 4.25 11.42 -23.91
N ALA A 804 3.62 10.24 -24.02
CA ALA A 804 3.96 8.99 -23.35
C ALA A 804 5.38 8.46 -23.67
N ALA A 805 6.11 9.12 -24.58
CA ALA A 805 7.45 8.71 -25.00
C ALA A 805 8.55 8.93 -23.94
N SER A 806 8.30 9.75 -22.91
CA SER A 806 9.32 10.17 -21.94
C SER A 806 9.70 9.13 -20.88
N HIS A 807 8.95 8.02 -20.72
CA HIS A 807 9.34 6.96 -19.79
C HIS A 807 10.46 6.07 -20.34
N TRP A 808 10.63 6.05 -21.67
CA TRP A 808 11.69 5.30 -22.36
C TRP A 808 13.09 5.93 -22.18
N GLU A 809 13.20 7.26 -22.12
CA GLU A 809 14.49 7.95 -22.07
C GLU A 809 15.11 8.04 -20.66
N LEU A 810 14.39 7.70 -19.61
CA LEU A 810 14.91 7.75 -18.22
C LEU A 810 15.69 6.49 -17.81
N TYR A 811 15.62 5.41 -18.60
CA TYR A 811 16.26 4.11 -18.31
C TYR A 811 17.32 3.68 -19.34
N HIS A 812 17.72 4.60 -20.23
CA HIS A 812 18.89 4.50 -21.11
C HIS A 812 19.84 5.65 -20.82
#